data_AF-A0A3C0PJ22-F1
#
_entry.id   AF-A0A3C0PJ22-F1
#
_cell.length_a   1.000
_cell.length_b   1.000
_cell.length_c   1.000
_cell.angle_alpha   90.00
_cell.angle_beta   90.00
_cell.angle_gamma   90.00
#
_symmetry.space_group_name_H-M   'P 1'
#
loop_
_entity.id
_entity.type
_entity.pdbx_description
1 polymer ?
#
loop_
_entity_poly.entity_id
_entity_poly.type
_entity_poly.pdbx_seq_one_letter_code
_entity_poly.pdbx_strand_id
1 'polypeptide(L)'
;MYMIQRKHLPILKVIFLLFIAMPQMVHSATSLKVYMKDEGYGETNIIKPRIYIQNTGTESVSDFVCYYYLTADSGKIPIVETYYIPYSTVTLERLDSGSYRVKYNFSGYTLKAGSVVPDANGNAIGIHYSDWSTINKVNDFSYIASSTFIEDTKIPVYSFSGTLLYGSDAGTGNTNPAVIPVVSVGDPPLVSQYVIYGIDQCIISDRDTIRGGMTGSKGYTEVGCDAIINGNLSSSGNAFLRERATINGSIILGGTLTQQNQVTITGTITQNSSLVYPVISTNTVVAGTQDITVQNNNSLLLNPGSYGNVHVYANATLTLGKGTYNVSSFVLEPGVTLIIAANKSDIVQVNVSNLLSFGDRTIMQFSGTAWALNVRFYSNQTSQFRTGTDSRIYGMITVPYAEIDVPSRTAFVGELYGKQVRVEPDVTICRPAVLMDFWLSEWTYTPAFDPNVLSYSSVVSTDATQVTVTATCADADATATIEGQSSPATITLGNAETLFGIDVSNNSQCGGTHYNVNVKKQPDFMVYVNDNSPASASQCDGTSWYKAYKDLQKGIDSAAKSGKEVWVAEGIYKPTRKTDTSDSRSATFYIQPGEEIIGGFLGAETTADPLGSAYNTILSGDIPGNDTLLTAWPPVKDTDLTRIKDNVYHVVTINGSQATTSIELQGFKITGGVADGDGSKGIGAGLYSVRSSPTIILCVFDHNYSLSNGAGVYSGVGPALVKNCLFRLNYSKAGSGAGLFATSGKSTVNASVFDGNIAAGTSSNGGAIYLKHTTLTMVNSVLTGNSCVNDGGAMYCDSATAAITNCTFYANSASMLGGGITSIGSTVAIINTILWHDNGGSVSCNGSSGCFVDLKGTGFSVSYSCVTGGYTGTGNISGDPLFRTPANPAGDNGKYGSDDDGLQLSSTSPCLDKGTTINAPEEDIMSTEKPTGDGIEMGAYEYVNVAESNTLPFGRLVNGEFIGTNDLDRIMQIIHPFEILHYSKSKCHRVLRLHVTNKKETRNASEMTAYITPVNADGSTAASEIAVRLKKIGKDDNGQLLFQSMTSDYSWGKKILFTADKYWHGCKNSLAYVIYLPVDGKLNFRIPHDQF
;
A
#
# COMPACT_ATOMS: atom_id res chain seq x y z
N MET A 1 5.25 -58.80 -32.39
CA MET A 1 6.24 -58.43 -33.43
C MET A 1 7.47 -57.85 -32.74
N TYR A 2 8.68 -58.37 -33.00
CA TYR A 2 9.67 -57.81 -33.95
C TYR A 2 10.06 -56.35 -33.59
N MET A 3 11.25 -56.12 -33.02
CA MET A 3 12.56 -55.91 -33.71
C MET A 3 12.71 -54.44 -34.17
N ILE A 4 13.81 -53.71 -33.96
CA ILE A 4 15.26 -54.03 -33.78
C ILE A 4 15.87 -52.93 -32.84
N GLN A 5 16.74 -53.22 -31.85
CA GLN A 5 18.23 -53.34 -31.94
C GLN A 5 18.93 -52.10 -32.56
N ARG A 6 20.13 -51.60 -32.20
CA ARG A 6 21.38 -52.04 -31.51
C ARG A 6 22.22 -50.74 -31.27
N LYS A 7 23.36 -50.64 -30.57
CA LYS A 7 24.17 -51.40 -29.57
C LYS A 7 25.29 -50.43 -29.09
N HIS A 8 25.93 -50.66 -27.93
CA HIS A 8 27.40 -50.87 -27.81
C HIS A 8 27.83 -51.13 -26.34
N LEU A 9 29.01 -51.74 -26.17
CA LEU A 9 29.62 -52.37 -24.98
C LEU A 9 31.17 -52.31 -25.16
N PRO A 10 32.05 -52.70 -24.20
CA PRO A 10 31.92 -52.90 -22.74
C PRO A 10 33.11 -52.37 -21.86
N ILE A 11 32.98 -52.63 -20.55
CA ILE A 11 33.95 -52.68 -19.44
C ILE A 11 35.37 -53.24 -19.76
N LEU A 12 36.42 -52.62 -19.17
CA LEU A 12 37.70 -53.25 -18.75
C LEU A 12 38.27 -52.40 -17.57
N LYS A 13 38.45 -52.89 -16.32
CA LYS A 13 39.56 -53.71 -15.75
C LYS A 13 40.98 -53.15 -16.03
N VAL A 14 41.94 -53.12 -15.08
CA VAL A 14 41.97 -53.28 -13.61
C VAL A 14 43.38 -52.89 -13.11
N ILE A 15 43.57 -52.47 -11.85
CA ILE A 15 44.75 -52.83 -11.02
C ILE A 15 44.42 -52.57 -9.53
N PHE A 16 45.18 -53.20 -8.63
CA PHE A 16 44.77 -53.50 -7.26
C PHE A 16 45.83 -53.05 -6.24
N LEU A 17 45.38 -52.57 -5.08
CA LEU A 17 46.14 -52.29 -3.85
C LEU A 17 47.30 -51.28 -3.89
N LEU A 18 47.16 -50.24 -3.07
CA LEU A 18 48.15 -49.94 -2.02
C LEU A 18 47.39 -49.53 -0.75
N PHE A 19 47.89 -49.94 0.41
CA PHE A 19 47.19 -49.88 1.70
C PHE A 19 47.86 -48.84 2.64
N ILE A 20 47.22 -48.55 3.77
CA ILE A 20 47.71 -47.71 4.90
C ILE A 20 47.66 -46.19 4.66
N ALA A 21 46.56 -45.56 5.08
CA ALA A 21 46.58 -44.44 6.04
C ALA A 21 45.17 -44.18 6.59
N MET A 22 45.05 -44.10 7.92
CA MET A 22 43.94 -43.46 8.65
C MET A 22 44.42 -42.05 9.06
N PRO A 23 43.54 -41.04 9.25
CA PRO A 23 42.47 -41.11 10.24
C PRO A 23 41.08 -40.66 9.75
N GLN A 24 40.06 -40.93 10.57
CA GLN A 24 38.84 -40.12 10.57
C GLN A 24 39.18 -38.72 11.11
N MET A 25 38.66 -37.68 10.46
CA MET A 25 38.29 -36.44 11.15
C MET A 25 36.90 -36.02 10.69
N VAL A 26 35.98 -35.95 11.64
CA VAL A 26 34.80 -35.09 11.56
C VAL A 26 35.30 -33.66 11.74
N HIS A 27 34.83 -32.71 10.93
CA HIS A 27 34.38 -31.39 11.41
C HIS A 27 33.57 -30.62 10.36
N SER A 28 32.78 -29.68 10.89
CA SER A 28 31.80 -28.76 10.27
C SER A 28 31.95 -28.39 8.79
N ALA A 29 30.81 -28.29 8.09
CA ALA A 29 30.71 -27.68 6.76
C ALA A 29 30.85 -26.14 6.80
N THR A 30 30.48 -25.51 7.92
CA THR A 30 30.57 -24.06 8.16
C THR A 30 31.64 -23.73 9.20
N SER A 31 32.56 -22.81 8.90
CA SER A 31 33.60 -22.38 9.85
C SER A 31 34.01 -20.94 9.56
N LEU A 32 33.93 -20.06 10.55
CA LEU A 32 34.38 -18.67 10.45
C LEU A 32 35.57 -18.41 11.39
N LYS A 33 36.20 -17.25 11.20
CA LYS A 33 37.12 -16.58 12.13
C LYS A 33 36.87 -15.08 12.11
N VAL A 34 37.08 -14.38 13.22
CA VAL A 34 36.96 -12.92 13.29
C VAL A 34 38.27 -12.30 13.71
N TYR A 35 38.65 -11.23 13.02
CA TYR A 35 39.88 -10.49 13.26
C TYR A 35 39.56 -9.03 13.56
N MET A 36 40.16 -8.50 14.63
CA MET A 36 39.87 -7.17 15.16
C MET A 36 41.17 -6.40 15.48
N LYS A 37 41.11 -5.07 15.34
CA LYS A 37 42.06 -4.11 15.94
C LYS A 37 41.33 -2.81 16.35
N ASP A 38 41.90 -2.03 17.26
CA ASP A 38 41.49 -0.63 17.48
C ASP A 38 42.40 0.31 16.68
N GLU A 39 41.85 1.04 15.69
CA GLU A 39 42.61 2.09 15.00
C GLU A 39 42.83 3.34 15.87
N GLY A 40 41.98 3.53 16.88
CA GLY A 40 42.09 4.58 17.89
C GLY A 40 42.84 4.11 19.14
N TYR A 41 43.73 3.13 19.03
CA TYR A 41 44.44 2.52 20.18
C TYR A 41 45.13 3.54 21.11
N GLY A 42 45.64 4.66 20.57
CA GLY A 42 46.23 5.76 21.33
C GLY A 42 45.27 6.91 21.70
N GLU A 43 44.01 6.84 21.28
CA GLU A 43 42.98 7.86 21.52
C GLU A 43 42.11 7.49 22.72
N THR A 44 41.76 8.48 23.55
CA THR A 44 41.13 8.24 24.87
C THR A 44 39.64 8.57 24.93
N ASN A 45 39.10 9.28 23.95
CA ASN A 45 37.68 9.68 23.87
C ASN A 45 36.90 8.98 22.74
N ILE A 46 37.54 8.05 22.03
CA ILE A 46 36.94 7.27 20.95
C ILE A 46 37.59 5.89 20.84
N ILE A 47 36.78 4.85 20.62
CA ILE A 47 37.23 3.52 20.19
C ILE A 47 36.97 3.41 18.69
N LYS A 48 37.92 2.89 17.90
CA LYS A 48 37.74 2.68 16.46
C LYS A 48 37.95 1.20 16.11
N PRO A 49 37.06 0.30 16.58
CA PRO A 49 37.18 -1.12 16.31
C PRO A 49 36.99 -1.37 14.81
N ARG A 50 38.01 -2.00 14.20
CA ARG A 50 38.01 -2.40 12.81
C ARG A 50 37.97 -3.92 12.76
N ILE A 51 36.99 -4.48 12.05
CA ILE A 51 36.62 -5.92 12.15
C ILE A 51 36.42 -6.53 10.75
N TYR A 52 37.19 -7.58 10.42
CA TYR A 52 36.85 -8.47 9.29
C TYR A 52 36.50 -9.88 9.77
N ILE A 53 35.66 -10.56 8.99
CA ILE A 53 35.20 -11.92 9.25
C ILE A 53 35.67 -12.77 8.06
N GLN A 54 36.44 -13.82 8.34
CA GLN A 54 36.90 -14.79 7.36
C GLN A 54 36.02 -16.04 7.43
N ASN A 55 35.68 -16.62 6.28
CA ASN A 55 35.10 -17.95 6.20
C ASN A 55 36.20 -18.96 5.85
N THR A 56 36.57 -19.78 6.82
CA THR A 56 37.55 -20.87 6.70
C THR A 56 36.91 -22.23 6.42
N GLY A 57 35.58 -22.29 6.33
CA GLY A 57 34.82 -23.49 5.97
C GLY A 57 34.71 -23.72 4.47
N THR A 58 33.95 -24.76 4.10
CA THR A 58 33.72 -25.16 2.70
C THR A 58 32.37 -24.68 2.15
N GLU A 59 31.41 -24.35 3.02
CA GLU A 59 30.13 -23.74 2.64
C GLU A 59 30.14 -22.20 2.83
N SER A 60 29.22 -21.51 2.17
CA SER A 60 29.07 -20.05 2.28
C SER A 60 28.12 -19.68 3.42
N VAL A 61 28.36 -18.55 4.09
CA VAL A 61 27.48 -18.05 5.15
C VAL A 61 26.72 -16.84 4.64
N SER A 62 25.42 -16.99 4.45
CA SER A 62 24.48 -15.89 4.20
C SER A 62 23.84 -15.42 5.51
N ASP A 63 23.37 -14.17 5.53
CA ASP A 63 22.47 -13.63 6.54
C ASP A 63 22.96 -13.89 7.98
N PHE A 64 23.95 -13.10 8.39
CA PHE A 64 24.60 -13.22 9.70
C PHE A 64 24.79 -11.86 10.37
N VAL A 65 24.89 -11.86 11.70
CA VAL A 65 25.08 -10.68 12.55
C VAL A 65 26.33 -10.88 13.40
N CYS A 66 27.11 -9.82 13.56
CA CYS A 66 28.34 -9.79 14.34
C CYS A 66 28.22 -8.70 15.41
N TYR A 67 28.64 -8.99 16.65
CA TYR A 67 28.45 -8.07 17.78
C TYR A 67 29.77 -7.64 18.42
N TYR A 68 29.87 -6.33 18.71
CA TYR A 68 30.91 -5.73 19.54
C TYR A 68 30.27 -5.18 20.82
N TYR A 69 30.55 -5.77 21.97
CA TYR A 69 30.00 -5.44 23.28
C TYR A 69 30.86 -4.43 24.04
N LEU A 70 30.21 -3.40 24.59
CA LEU A 70 30.82 -2.30 25.35
C LEU A 70 30.00 -1.88 26.57
N THR A 71 30.64 -1.19 27.51
CA THR A 71 30.04 -0.74 28.78
C THR A 71 30.23 0.76 28.95
N ALA A 72 29.16 1.53 28.74
CA ALA A 72 29.22 2.98 28.85
C ALA A 72 29.38 3.46 30.30
N ASP A 73 30.12 4.56 30.46
CA ASP A 73 30.32 5.25 31.73
C ASP A 73 28.99 5.84 32.27
N SER A 74 28.88 5.97 33.59
CA SER A 74 27.60 6.30 34.26
C SER A 74 26.97 7.60 33.74
N GLY A 75 25.72 7.51 33.27
CA GLY A 75 24.98 8.64 32.70
C GLY A 75 25.35 9.00 31.25
N LYS A 76 26.29 8.29 30.62
CA LYS A 76 26.65 8.47 29.21
C LYS A 76 25.85 7.55 28.29
N ILE A 77 25.75 7.97 27.03
CA ILE A 77 25.19 7.16 25.93
C ILE A 77 26.25 7.19 24.81
N PRO A 78 26.77 6.04 24.37
CA PRO A 78 27.70 5.99 23.26
C PRO A 78 26.97 6.29 21.94
N ILE A 79 27.70 6.88 21.00
CA ILE A 79 27.30 7.12 19.61
C ILE A 79 28.25 6.31 18.73
N VAL A 80 27.72 5.71 17.67
CA VAL A 80 28.48 4.95 16.69
C VAL A 80 28.51 5.71 15.36
N GLU A 81 29.70 6.09 14.91
CA GLU A 81 29.95 6.64 13.58
C GLU A 81 30.41 5.53 12.64
N THR A 82 29.84 5.45 11.43
CA THR A 82 30.24 4.45 10.42
C THR A 82 31.21 5.05 9.41
N TYR A 83 32.44 4.53 9.33
CA TYR A 83 33.46 5.04 8.40
C TYR A 83 33.61 4.16 7.14
N TYR A 84 33.49 2.84 7.27
CA TYR A 84 33.57 1.92 6.13
C TYR A 84 32.84 0.61 6.42
N ILE A 85 31.57 0.49 6.01
CA ILE A 85 30.74 -0.72 6.19
C ILE A 85 30.03 -1.10 4.86
N PRO A 86 30.75 -1.63 3.85
CA PRO A 86 30.17 -1.81 2.52
C PRO A 86 29.13 -2.94 2.40
N TYR A 87 29.04 -3.85 3.37
CA TYR A 87 28.20 -5.07 3.30
C TYR A 87 27.39 -5.39 4.56
N SER A 88 27.29 -4.45 5.51
CA SER A 88 26.38 -4.57 6.65
C SER A 88 25.80 -3.23 7.08
N THR A 89 24.67 -3.26 7.78
CA THR A 89 24.20 -2.10 8.54
C THR A 89 24.72 -2.18 9.97
N VAL A 90 25.19 -1.05 10.51
CA VAL A 90 25.60 -0.96 11.92
C VAL A 90 24.50 -0.29 12.73
N THR A 91 24.13 -0.92 13.84
CA THR A 91 23.17 -0.37 14.82
C THR A 91 23.72 -0.50 16.24
N LEU A 92 23.43 0.47 17.10
CA LEU A 92 23.73 0.40 18.53
C LEU A 92 22.50 -0.11 19.28
N GLU A 93 22.61 -1.28 19.88
CA GLU A 93 21.57 -1.88 20.73
C GLU A 93 21.96 -1.67 22.21
N ARG A 94 21.07 -1.09 23.00
CA ARG A 94 21.24 -0.99 24.46
C ARG A 94 20.73 -2.28 25.11
N LEU A 95 21.51 -2.85 26.02
CA LEU A 95 21.20 -4.12 26.68
C LEU A 95 20.62 -3.90 28.08
N ASP A 96 21.21 -3.00 28.88
CA ASP A 96 20.81 -2.78 30.28
C ASP A 96 21.10 -1.33 30.77
N SER A 97 21.30 -1.15 32.07
CA SER A 97 21.70 0.11 32.73
C SER A 97 23.20 0.46 32.62
N GLY A 98 23.85 0.14 31.50
CA GLY A 98 25.23 0.55 31.19
C GLY A 98 25.83 -0.19 30.00
N SER A 99 25.45 -1.43 29.78
CA SER A 99 25.92 -2.29 28.69
C SER A 99 25.19 -2.01 27.38
N TYR A 100 25.95 -1.98 26.29
CA TYR A 100 25.50 -1.85 24.91
C TYR A 100 26.21 -2.88 24.04
N ARG A 101 25.69 -3.09 22.82
CA ARG A 101 26.43 -3.74 21.75
C ARG A 101 26.22 -3.04 20.43
N VAL A 102 27.28 -3.01 19.62
CA VAL A 102 27.23 -2.58 18.23
C VAL A 102 27.03 -3.82 17.37
N LYS A 103 25.93 -3.84 16.62
CA LYS A 103 25.51 -4.94 15.75
C LYS A 103 25.84 -4.60 14.31
N TYR A 104 26.75 -5.36 13.72
CA TYR A 104 27.03 -5.38 12.28
C TYR A 104 26.12 -6.44 11.65
N ASN A 105 25.08 -6.03 10.94
CA ASN A 105 24.10 -6.92 10.32
C ASN A 105 24.37 -7.12 8.82
N PHE A 106 24.82 -8.32 8.44
CA PHE A 106 25.11 -8.75 7.06
C PHE A 106 23.90 -9.45 6.40
N SER A 107 22.68 -9.00 6.71
CA SER A 107 21.46 -9.44 6.01
C SER A 107 21.55 -9.11 4.52
N GLY A 108 21.19 -10.08 3.65
CA GLY A 108 21.33 -9.99 2.20
C GLY A 108 22.76 -10.17 1.67
N TYR A 109 23.75 -10.44 2.52
CA TYR A 109 25.14 -10.67 2.11
C TYR A 109 25.57 -12.13 2.34
N THR A 110 26.29 -12.69 1.35
CA THR A 110 26.81 -14.06 1.38
C THR A 110 28.34 -14.07 1.44
N LEU A 111 28.90 -14.38 2.60
CA LEU A 111 30.32 -14.62 2.81
C LEU A 111 30.72 -15.99 2.27
N LYS A 112 31.25 -15.99 1.04
CA LYS A 112 31.69 -17.20 0.33
C LYS A 112 32.80 -17.95 1.07
N ALA A 113 32.84 -19.28 0.91
CA ALA A 113 33.91 -20.12 1.41
C ALA A 113 35.31 -19.58 1.01
N GLY A 114 36.27 -19.65 1.93
CA GLY A 114 37.64 -19.12 1.76
C GLY A 114 37.77 -17.59 1.70
N SER A 115 36.67 -16.83 1.74
CA SER A 115 36.67 -15.37 1.55
C SER A 115 36.66 -14.59 2.87
N VAL A 116 36.84 -13.27 2.78
CA VAL A 116 36.71 -12.31 3.90
C VAL A 116 35.64 -11.27 3.60
N VAL A 117 34.97 -10.75 4.64
CA VAL A 117 34.10 -9.57 4.57
C VAL A 117 34.60 -8.49 5.55
N PRO A 118 34.69 -7.21 5.14
CA PRO A 118 34.39 -6.70 3.79
C PRO A 118 35.53 -7.01 2.80
N ASP A 119 36.75 -6.95 3.32
CA ASP A 119 38.04 -7.26 2.72
C ASP A 119 39.06 -7.36 3.87
N ALA A 120 40.34 -7.59 3.57
CA ALA A 120 41.39 -7.75 4.58
C ALA A 120 41.67 -6.50 5.45
N ASN A 121 41.11 -5.33 5.11
CA ASN A 121 41.18 -4.13 5.93
C ASN A 121 40.04 -4.01 6.94
N GLY A 122 38.96 -4.79 6.87
CA GLY A 122 37.88 -4.78 7.88
C GLY A 122 36.89 -3.61 7.82
N ASN A 123 35.69 -3.86 8.34
CA ASN A 123 34.65 -2.86 8.57
C ASN A 123 35.14 -1.87 9.63
N ALA A 124 34.95 -0.56 9.44
CA ALA A 124 35.45 0.48 10.36
C ALA A 124 34.32 1.35 10.92
N ILE A 125 34.26 1.47 12.24
CA ILE A 125 33.43 2.43 12.98
C ILE A 125 34.27 3.26 13.93
N GLY A 126 33.69 4.35 14.43
CA GLY A 126 34.09 5.03 15.66
C GLY A 126 32.99 4.89 16.72
N ILE A 127 33.37 4.82 17.99
CA ILE A 127 32.45 4.82 19.14
C ILE A 127 32.93 5.88 20.13
N HIS A 128 32.14 6.94 20.33
CA HIS A 128 32.46 8.08 21.20
C HIS A 128 31.23 8.49 22.02
N TYR A 129 31.37 9.35 23.03
CA TYR A 129 30.21 9.99 23.69
C TYR A 129 29.81 11.28 22.97
N SER A 130 28.54 11.69 23.11
CA SER A 130 27.98 12.88 22.46
C SER A 130 28.69 14.21 22.80
N ASP A 131 29.31 14.29 23.97
CA ASP A 131 30.11 15.44 24.43
C ASP A 131 31.63 15.22 24.29
N TRP A 132 32.05 14.17 23.58
CA TRP A 132 33.45 13.79 23.33
C TRP A 132 34.31 13.62 24.58
N SER A 133 33.70 13.34 25.74
CA SER A 133 34.45 13.00 26.96
C SER A 133 35.18 11.67 26.82
N THR A 134 36.20 11.46 27.65
CA THR A 134 36.98 10.22 27.75
C THR A 134 36.08 8.99 27.90
N ILE A 135 36.44 7.88 27.24
CA ILE A 135 35.81 6.56 27.38
C ILE A 135 36.74 5.66 28.19
N ASN A 136 36.19 4.95 29.17
CA ASN A 136 36.88 3.79 29.73
C ASN A 136 36.77 2.60 28.74
N LYS A 137 37.90 2.21 28.12
CA LYS A 137 37.95 1.06 27.18
C LYS A 137 38.13 -0.29 27.88
N VAL A 138 38.43 -0.32 29.18
CA VAL A 138 38.96 -1.52 29.87
C VAL A 138 37.85 -2.45 30.39
N ASN A 139 36.63 -1.92 30.52
CA ASN A 139 35.40 -2.62 30.92
C ASN A 139 34.54 -3.08 29.72
N ASP A 140 35.05 -2.96 28.49
CA ASP A 140 34.41 -3.43 27.27
C ASP A 140 34.78 -4.89 26.99
N PHE A 141 33.78 -5.79 26.99
CA PHE A 141 34.00 -7.22 26.72
C PHE A 141 34.67 -7.46 25.35
N SER A 142 34.24 -6.73 24.32
CA SER A 142 34.78 -6.89 22.97
C SER A 142 36.02 -6.03 22.67
N TYR A 143 36.48 -5.18 23.58
CA TYR A 143 37.70 -4.38 23.34
C TYR A 143 38.95 -5.25 23.29
N ILE A 144 39.94 -4.82 22.48
CA ILE A 144 41.27 -5.41 22.48
C ILE A 144 42.34 -4.32 22.34
N ALA A 145 43.40 -4.45 23.13
CA ALA A 145 44.51 -3.49 23.19
C ALA A 145 45.54 -3.74 22.06
N SER A 146 45.12 -3.64 20.80
CA SER A 146 45.98 -3.88 19.63
C SER A 146 45.71 -2.93 18.47
N SER A 147 46.78 -2.39 17.87
CA SER A 147 46.75 -1.62 16.62
C SER A 147 46.94 -2.48 15.36
N THR A 148 47.17 -3.79 15.51
CA THR A 148 47.28 -4.78 14.41
C THR A 148 46.17 -5.83 14.54
N PHE A 149 45.71 -6.35 13.40
CA PHE A 149 44.65 -7.36 13.37
C PHE A 149 45.09 -8.66 14.07
N ILE A 150 44.29 -9.08 15.06
CA ILE A 150 44.44 -10.34 15.78
C ILE A 150 43.09 -11.07 15.84
N GLU A 151 43.13 -12.40 15.93
CA GLU A 151 41.93 -13.22 16.01
C GLU A 151 41.27 -13.04 17.39
N ASP A 152 40.00 -12.61 17.44
CA ASP A 152 39.27 -12.39 18.70
C ASP A 152 37.94 -13.14 18.72
N THR A 153 37.80 -14.07 19.66
CA THR A 153 36.56 -14.83 19.91
C THR A 153 35.53 -14.04 20.70
N LYS A 154 35.88 -12.89 21.29
CA LYS A 154 34.96 -11.97 21.99
C LYS A 154 34.14 -11.09 21.03
N ILE A 155 34.27 -11.34 19.73
CA ILE A 155 33.44 -10.79 18.65
C ILE A 155 32.58 -11.95 18.08
N PRO A 156 31.45 -12.31 18.73
CA PRO A 156 30.66 -13.43 18.27
C PRO A 156 29.89 -13.11 16.99
N VAL A 157 29.81 -14.11 16.11
CA VAL A 157 29.04 -14.08 14.86
C VAL A 157 27.93 -15.10 14.95
N TYR A 158 26.70 -14.67 14.70
CA TYR A 158 25.50 -15.49 14.65
C TYR A 158 24.93 -15.49 13.23
N SER A 159 24.28 -16.57 12.85
CA SER A 159 23.26 -16.53 11.79
C SER A 159 22.12 -15.58 12.20
N PHE A 160 21.40 -15.04 11.23
CA PHE A 160 20.25 -14.16 11.46
C PHE A 160 19.11 -14.86 12.25
N SER A 161 19.07 -16.19 12.24
CA SER A 161 18.20 -17.03 13.09
C SER A 161 18.69 -17.18 14.54
N GLY A 162 19.77 -16.50 14.94
CA GLY A 162 20.30 -16.50 16.31
C GLY A 162 21.17 -17.71 16.68
N THR A 163 21.51 -18.61 15.74
CA THR A 163 22.48 -19.68 16.02
C THR A 163 23.92 -19.14 15.93
N LEU A 164 24.71 -19.34 16.99
CA LEU A 164 26.13 -18.95 17.09
C LEU A 164 26.99 -19.73 16.09
N LEU A 165 27.68 -19.01 15.20
CA LEU A 165 28.55 -19.55 14.14
C LEU A 165 30.04 -19.45 14.48
N TYR A 166 30.44 -18.42 15.23
CA TYR A 166 31.82 -18.25 15.72
C TYR A 166 31.87 -17.38 16.97
N GLY A 167 32.93 -17.59 17.77
CA GLY A 167 33.22 -16.80 18.96
C GLY A 167 32.41 -17.24 20.17
N SER A 168 32.32 -16.36 21.14
CA SER A 168 31.59 -16.53 22.40
C SER A 168 30.87 -15.24 22.75
N ASP A 169 29.57 -15.31 23.02
CA ASP A 169 28.87 -14.24 23.74
C ASP A 169 29.44 -14.08 25.15
N ALA A 170 29.07 -13.00 25.83
CA ALA A 170 29.42 -12.72 27.22
C ALA A 170 28.74 -13.67 28.27
N GLY A 171 28.39 -14.89 27.85
CA GLY A 171 27.45 -15.81 28.50
C GLY A 171 26.03 -15.62 27.94
N THR A 172 25.27 -16.67 27.59
CA THR A 172 25.34 -18.07 28.06
C THR A 172 25.59 -19.11 26.94
N GLY A 173 25.63 -20.40 27.28
CA GLY A 173 26.27 -21.46 26.47
C GLY A 173 25.47 -22.08 25.30
N ASN A 174 26.22 -22.64 24.34
CA ASN A 174 25.79 -23.24 23.07
C ASN A 174 25.12 -24.65 23.27
N THR A 175 24.27 -25.18 22.37
CA THR A 175 24.62 -25.77 21.04
C THR A 175 23.41 -26.04 20.12
N ASN A 176 23.64 -26.11 18.80
CA ASN A 176 22.71 -26.35 17.66
C ASN A 176 23.57 -26.84 16.43
N PRO A 177 23.11 -27.07 15.17
CA PRO A 177 21.76 -27.24 14.57
C PRO A 177 21.59 -28.50 13.65
N ALA A 178 20.45 -28.67 12.95
CA ALA A 178 20.30 -29.60 11.79
C ALA A 178 19.22 -29.20 10.73
N VAL A 179 19.62 -28.34 9.77
CA VAL A 179 19.58 -28.54 8.28
C VAL A 179 18.60 -29.59 7.71
N ILE A 180 17.79 -29.41 6.63
CA ILE A 180 17.35 -28.32 5.69
C ILE A 180 16.27 -28.98 4.73
N PRO A 181 15.31 -28.32 4.01
CA PRO A 181 15.49 -27.30 2.93
C PRO A 181 14.33 -26.25 2.85
N VAL A 182 14.09 -25.61 1.67
CA VAL A 182 12.98 -24.66 1.37
C VAL A 182 12.46 -24.80 -0.09
N VAL A 183 11.14 -24.59 -0.32
CA VAL A 183 10.51 -24.32 -1.64
C VAL A 183 9.39 -23.27 -1.48
N SER A 184 9.22 -22.37 -2.45
CA SER A 184 8.46 -21.10 -2.34
C SER A 184 7.03 -21.12 -2.87
N VAL A 185 6.03 -20.77 -2.04
CA VAL A 185 4.71 -20.20 -2.41
C VAL A 185 4.17 -19.36 -1.24
N GLY A 186 3.55 -18.20 -1.54
CA GLY A 186 2.50 -17.56 -0.73
C GLY A 186 2.91 -16.80 0.56
N ASP A 187 2.80 -15.47 0.53
CA ASP A 187 2.98 -14.56 1.68
C ASP A 187 2.30 -15.04 2.98
N PRO A 188 2.88 -14.74 4.17
CA PRO A 188 2.34 -15.22 5.43
C PRO A 188 0.87 -14.81 5.63
N PRO A 189 0.03 -15.68 6.20
CA PRO A 189 -1.08 -15.23 7.01
C PRO A 189 -0.52 -14.56 8.25
N LEU A 190 -1.06 -13.39 8.59
CA LEU A 190 -0.78 -12.71 9.85
C LEU A 190 -1.25 -13.60 11.01
N VAL A 191 -0.60 -13.47 12.17
CA VAL A 191 -0.95 -14.21 13.41
C VAL A 191 -2.44 -14.08 13.72
N SER A 192 -2.97 -12.87 13.49
CA SER A 192 -4.30 -12.37 13.77
C SER A 192 -5.45 -12.93 12.91
N GLN A 193 -5.23 -13.97 12.12
CA GLN A 193 -6.31 -14.75 11.48
C GLN A 193 -6.59 -16.11 12.15
N TYR A 194 -5.74 -16.57 13.06
CA TYR A 194 -5.93 -17.86 13.74
C TYR A 194 -6.69 -17.72 15.07
N VAL A 195 -7.47 -18.75 15.41
CA VAL A 195 -7.98 -18.99 16.77
C VAL A 195 -7.07 -19.98 17.51
N ILE A 196 -6.51 -20.95 16.79
CA ILE A 196 -5.54 -21.93 17.31
C ILE A 196 -4.41 -22.11 16.29
N TYR A 197 -3.17 -21.94 16.75
CA TYR A 197 -2.00 -22.16 15.94
C TYR A 197 -0.85 -22.81 16.74
N GLY A 198 -0.37 -23.96 16.26
CA GLY A 198 0.83 -24.63 16.78
C GLY A 198 2.04 -24.47 15.85
N ILE A 199 3.26 -24.41 16.39
CA ILE A 199 4.46 -24.51 15.53
C ILE A 199 4.58 -25.94 14.98
N ASP A 200 4.77 -26.95 15.85
CA ASP A 200 5.03 -28.33 15.43
C ASP A 200 3.73 -29.11 15.17
N GLN A 201 2.67 -28.83 15.93
CA GLN A 201 1.43 -29.63 15.87
C GLN A 201 0.20 -28.89 16.41
N CYS A 202 -0.96 -29.14 15.80
CA CYS A 202 -2.28 -28.87 16.36
C CYS A 202 -3.07 -30.19 16.46
N ILE A 203 -3.74 -30.44 17.59
CA ILE A 203 -4.59 -31.62 17.81
C ILE A 203 -5.91 -31.11 18.39
N ILE A 204 -6.98 -31.25 17.61
CA ILE A 204 -8.37 -31.06 18.02
C ILE A 204 -8.95 -32.46 18.27
N SER A 205 -9.55 -32.70 19.43
CA SER A 205 -10.06 -34.00 19.86
C SER A 205 -11.53 -34.22 19.49
N ASP A 206 -12.06 -35.38 19.87
CA ASP A 206 -13.41 -35.82 19.51
C ASP A 206 -14.48 -34.89 20.13
N ARG A 207 -15.47 -34.47 19.32
CA ARG A 207 -16.60 -33.56 19.64
C ARG A 207 -16.25 -32.11 19.97
N ASP A 208 -15.00 -31.68 19.79
CA ASP A 208 -14.62 -30.29 20.02
C ASP A 208 -15.30 -29.32 19.03
N THR A 209 -15.50 -28.07 19.46
CA THR A 209 -16.08 -27.01 18.62
C THR A 209 -15.19 -25.77 18.60
N ILE A 210 -14.64 -25.47 17.42
CA ILE A 210 -13.73 -24.35 17.17
C ILE A 210 -14.42 -23.30 16.30
N ARG A 211 -14.30 -22.00 16.62
CA ARG A 211 -15.04 -20.91 15.94
C ARG A 211 -14.25 -19.59 15.86
N GLY A 212 -14.59 -18.76 14.86
CA GLY A 212 -14.17 -17.35 14.79
C GLY A 212 -12.77 -17.10 14.24
N GLY A 213 -12.17 -18.08 13.54
CA GLY A 213 -10.84 -17.94 12.96
C GLY A 213 -10.30 -19.22 12.35
N MET A 214 -9.06 -19.16 11.85
CA MET A 214 -8.35 -20.30 11.28
C MET A 214 -7.80 -21.24 12.35
N THR A 215 -7.75 -22.54 12.04
CA THR A 215 -7.07 -23.56 12.86
C THR A 215 -5.90 -24.15 12.09
N GLY A 216 -4.75 -24.39 12.73
CA GLY A 216 -3.60 -24.89 11.98
C GLY A 216 -2.29 -25.10 12.71
N SER A 217 -1.26 -25.49 11.96
CA SER A 217 0.12 -25.54 12.46
C SER A 217 1.20 -25.45 11.37
N LYS A 218 2.44 -25.13 11.73
CA LYS A 218 3.58 -25.26 10.80
C LYS A 218 4.02 -26.72 10.59
N GLY A 219 3.51 -27.67 11.38
CA GLY A 219 3.66 -29.10 11.16
C GLY A 219 2.33 -29.76 10.82
N TYR A 220 1.91 -30.71 11.66
CA TYR A 220 0.74 -31.57 11.44
C TYR A 220 -0.52 -31.05 12.16
N THR A 221 -1.69 -31.28 11.57
CA THR A 221 -2.99 -30.90 12.19
C THR A 221 -3.95 -32.09 12.21
N GLU A 222 -4.45 -32.47 13.38
CA GLU A 222 -5.45 -33.53 13.55
C GLU A 222 -6.78 -32.99 14.06
N VAL A 223 -7.89 -33.57 13.57
CA VAL A 223 -9.26 -33.22 13.97
C VAL A 223 -10.03 -34.49 14.32
N GLY A 224 -10.53 -34.55 15.55
CA GLY A 224 -11.18 -35.72 16.15
C GLY A 224 -12.55 -36.09 15.58
N CYS A 225 -13.06 -37.24 16.03
CA CYS A 225 -14.37 -37.74 15.63
C CYS A 225 -15.48 -36.77 16.04
N ASP A 226 -16.44 -36.50 15.17
CA ASP A 226 -17.56 -35.57 15.42
C ASP A 226 -17.16 -34.11 15.76
N ALA A 227 -15.88 -33.74 15.60
CA ALA A 227 -15.40 -32.38 15.90
C ALA A 227 -15.76 -31.38 14.77
N ILE A 228 -15.99 -30.12 15.13
CA ILE A 228 -16.50 -29.08 14.23
C ILE A 228 -15.58 -27.85 14.25
N ILE A 229 -15.05 -27.46 13.09
CA ILE A 229 -14.30 -26.23 12.89
C ILE A 229 -15.13 -25.29 12.00
N ASN A 230 -15.60 -24.18 12.58
CA ASN A 230 -16.25 -23.08 11.88
C ASN A 230 -15.20 -22.04 11.48
N GLY A 231 -14.47 -22.34 10.41
CA GLY A 231 -13.33 -21.58 9.90
C GLY A 231 -12.46 -22.42 8.96
N ASN A 232 -11.43 -21.82 8.38
CA ASN A 232 -10.49 -22.51 7.50
C ASN A 232 -9.44 -23.32 8.28
N LEU A 233 -8.92 -24.39 7.68
CA LEU A 233 -7.82 -25.20 8.21
C LEU A 233 -6.54 -25.01 7.36
N SER A 234 -5.40 -24.73 8.00
CA SER A 234 -4.12 -24.47 7.30
C SER A 234 -2.93 -25.18 7.96
N SER A 235 -2.14 -25.97 7.23
CA SER A 235 -1.01 -26.73 7.82
C SER A 235 0.12 -27.05 6.82
N SER A 236 1.40 -26.88 7.15
CA SER A 236 2.48 -27.16 6.17
C SER A 236 2.84 -28.65 6.06
N GLY A 237 2.55 -29.43 7.09
CA GLY A 237 2.55 -30.88 7.01
C GLY A 237 1.23 -31.43 6.51
N ASN A 238 0.97 -32.68 6.89
CA ASN A 238 -0.30 -33.34 6.58
C ASN A 238 -1.41 -32.86 7.54
N ALA A 239 -2.67 -33.09 7.16
CA ALA A 239 -3.78 -33.05 8.09
C ALA A 239 -4.59 -34.35 8.08
N PHE A 240 -5.14 -34.72 9.23
CA PHE A 240 -5.96 -35.92 9.41
C PHE A 240 -7.32 -35.56 10.01
N LEU A 241 -8.40 -35.92 9.31
CA LEU A 241 -9.78 -35.71 9.74
C LEU A 241 -10.41 -37.07 10.08
N ARG A 242 -10.78 -37.24 11.35
CA ARG A 242 -11.38 -38.48 11.86
C ARG A 242 -12.88 -38.54 11.58
N GLU A 243 -13.51 -39.66 11.94
CA GLU A 243 -14.86 -39.98 11.48
C GLU A 243 -15.91 -38.91 11.86
N ARG A 244 -16.73 -38.47 10.90
CA ARG A 244 -17.72 -37.37 11.05
C ARG A 244 -17.16 -35.98 11.39
N ALA A 245 -15.84 -35.75 11.33
CA ALA A 245 -15.27 -34.41 11.48
C ALA A 245 -15.83 -33.43 10.42
N THR A 246 -16.11 -32.19 10.82
CA THR A 246 -16.75 -31.17 9.98
C THR A 246 -15.91 -29.89 9.91
N ILE A 247 -15.52 -29.48 8.71
CA ILE A 247 -14.81 -28.22 8.43
C ILE A 247 -15.73 -27.31 7.61
N ASN A 248 -16.33 -26.32 8.28
CA ASN A 248 -17.15 -25.29 7.65
C ASN A 248 -16.24 -24.15 7.13
N GLY A 249 -15.37 -24.50 6.17
CA GLY A 249 -14.37 -23.62 5.57
C GLY A 249 -13.49 -24.37 4.56
N SER A 250 -12.53 -23.67 3.98
CA SER A 250 -11.51 -24.24 3.08
C SER A 250 -10.34 -24.87 3.85
N ILE A 251 -9.66 -25.81 3.20
CA ILE A 251 -8.47 -26.49 3.71
C ILE A 251 -7.29 -26.21 2.77
N ILE A 252 -6.16 -25.73 3.31
CA ILE A 252 -4.94 -25.46 2.55
C ILE A 252 -3.75 -26.14 3.23
N LEU A 253 -3.09 -27.09 2.55
CA LEU A 253 -2.00 -27.88 3.12
C LEU A 253 -0.73 -27.84 2.29
N GLY A 254 0.42 -27.80 2.97
CA GLY A 254 1.74 -28.07 2.39
C GLY A 254 2.05 -29.56 2.24
N GLY A 255 1.39 -30.41 3.02
CA GLY A 255 1.37 -31.87 2.84
C GLY A 255 0.04 -32.36 2.25
N THR A 256 -0.38 -33.54 2.72
CA THR A 256 -1.57 -34.24 2.24
C THR A 256 -2.71 -34.27 3.27
N LEU A 257 -3.94 -34.33 2.77
CA LEU A 257 -5.15 -34.51 3.56
C LEU A 257 -5.51 -36.00 3.62
N THR A 258 -5.69 -36.54 4.82
CA THR A 258 -6.24 -37.89 5.05
C THR A 258 -7.57 -37.77 5.78
N GLN A 259 -8.57 -38.57 5.38
CA GLN A 259 -9.94 -38.48 5.88
C GLN A 259 -10.48 -39.87 6.25
N GLN A 260 -11.35 -39.94 7.26
CA GLN A 260 -12.16 -41.12 7.58
C GLN A 260 -13.60 -40.98 7.05
N ASN A 261 -14.49 -41.91 7.40
CA ASN A 261 -15.87 -41.88 6.89
C ASN A 261 -16.62 -40.61 7.32
N GLN A 262 -17.57 -40.18 6.49
CA GLN A 262 -18.54 -39.12 6.81
C GLN A 262 -17.94 -37.73 7.17
N VAL A 263 -16.65 -37.52 6.89
CA VAL A 263 -16.03 -36.18 6.97
C VAL A 263 -16.76 -35.20 6.04
N THR A 264 -17.06 -34.01 6.55
CA THR A 264 -17.77 -32.95 5.81
C THR A 264 -16.87 -31.73 5.68
N ILE A 265 -16.71 -31.19 4.47
CA ILE A 265 -15.92 -29.99 4.18
C ILE A 265 -16.75 -29.12 3.23
N THR A 266 -16.95 -27.84 3.58
CA THR A 266 -17.79 -26.93 2.76
C THR A 266 -16.99 -26.06 1.78
N GLY A 267 -15.71 -25.80 2.06
CA GLY A 267 -14.83 -25.00 1.23
C GLY A 267 -13.95 -25.81 0.27
N THR A 268 -13.02 -25.12 -0.38
CA THR A 268 -12.03 -25.71 -1.29
C THR A 268 -10.96 -26.49 -0.53
N ILE A 269 -10.50 -27.60 -1.12
CA ILE A 269 -9.36 -28.39 -0.62
C ILE A 269 -8.17 -28.16 -1.54
N THR A 270 -7.07 -27.64 -0.97
CA THR A 270 -5.80 -27.43 -1.66
C THR A 270 -4.69 -28.14 -0.90
N GLN A 271 -3.85 -28.90 -1.60
CA GLN A 271 -2.80 -29.76 -1.02
C GLN A 271 -1.45 -29.52 -1.70
N ASN A 272 -0.35 -29.96 -1.06
CA ASN A 272 1.02 -29.78 -1.53
C ASN A 272 1.39 -28.32 -1.87
N SER A 273 0.72 -27.36 -1.24
CA SER A 273 0.88 -25.93 -1.45
C SER A 273 1.86 -25.38 -0.42
N SER A 274 3.00 -24.84 -0.87
CA SER A 274 3.81 -24.06 0.06
C SER A 274 2.99 -22.86 0.57
N LEU A 275 3.28 -22.51 1.81
CA LEU A 275 2.55 -21.60 2.66
C LEU A 275 3.64 -20.95 3.51
N VAL A 276 3.69 -19.63 3.58
CA VAL A 276 4.42 -18.96 4.66
C VAL A 276 3.50 -18.90 5.88
N TYR A 277 4.06 -18.65 7.07
CA TYR A 277 3.40 -18.90 8.34
C TYR A 277 3.49 -17.71 9.31
N PRO A 278 2.50 -17.53 10.19
CA PRO A 278 2.63 -16.62 11.31
C PRO A 278 3.81 -17.04 12.19
N VAL A 279 4.71 -16.09 12.42
CA VAL A 279 5.80 -16.22 13.40
C VAL A 279 5.22 -15.88 14.77
N ILE A 280 5.24 -16.84 15.70
CA ILE A 280 4.89 -16.56 17.09
C ILE A 280 6.03 -15.72 17.70
N SER A 281 5.78 -14.43 17.92
CA SER A 281 6.75 -13.50 18.50
C SER A 281 7.21 -13.95 19.89
N THR A 282 8.52 -13.84 20.15
CA THR A 282 9.13 -14.22 21.43
C THR A 282 9.56 -12.97 22.22
N ASN A 283 9.16 -12.88 23.49
CA ASN A 283 9.38 -11.70 24.33
C ASN A 283 10.47 -11.95 25.38
N THR A 284 11.38 -10.99 25.57
CA THR A 284 12.26 -10.94 26.74
C THR A 284 11.45 -10.51 27.96
N VAL A 285 11.24 -11.40 28.92
CA VAL A 285 10.47 -11.12 30.14
C VAL A 285 11.42 -10.84 31.31
N VAL A 286 11.42 -9.60 31.79
CA VAL A 286 12.21 -9.18 32.96
C VAL A 286 11.35 -9.21 34.22
N ALA A 287 11.38 -10.36 34.90
CA ALA A 287 10.77 -10.55 36.21
C ALA A 287 11.39 -9.63 37.28
N GLY A 288 10.62 -9.38 38.34
CA GLY A 288 11.11 -8.74 39.57
C GLY A 288 11.65 -9.76 40.57
N THR A 289 11.99 -9.28 41.77
CA THR A 289 12.53 -10.11 42.87
C THR A 289 11.57 -10.30 44.04
N GLN A 290 10.43 -9.60 44.06
CA GLN A 290 9.42 -9.73 45.11
C GLN A 290 8.41 -10.82 44.77
N ASP A 291 8.44 -11.93 45.50
CA ASP A 291 7.42 -12.97 45.43
C ASP A 291 6.08 -12.47 46.04
N ILE A 292 4.97 -12.94 45.46
CA ILE A 292 3.60 -12.61 45.81
C ILE A 292 2.84 -13.90 46.09
N THR A 293 2.24 -14.02 47.27
CA THR A 293 1.50 -15.21 47.68
C THR A 293 0.09 -14.85 48.11
N VAL A 294 -0.92 -15.40 47.44
CA VAL A 294 -2.33 -15.28 47.87
C VAL A 294 -2.74 -16.59 48.54
N GLN A 295 -2.98 -16.53 49.84
CA GLN A 295 -3.31 -17.71 50.66
C GLN A 295 -4.73 -18.24 50.39
N ASN A 296 -4.97 -19.52 50.67
CA ASN A 296 -6.26 -20.21 50.48
C ASN A 296 -7.46 -19.38 50.99
N ASN A 297 -8.50 -19.23 50.17
CA ASN A 297 -9.72 -18.45 50.45
C ASN A 297 -9.53 -16.92 50.67
N ASN A 298 -8.32 -16.37 50.61
CA ASN A 298 -8.10 -14.93 50.68
C ASN A 298 -8.24 -14.26 49.30
N SER A 299 -8.36 -12.93 49.30
CA SER A 299 -8.39 -12.11 48.08
C SER A 299 -7.21 -11.14 48.04
N LEU A 300 -6.62 -10.93 46.85
CA LEU A 300 -5.60 -9.91 46.61
C LEU A 300 -5.92 -9.12 45.33
N LEU A 301 -5.83 -7.80 45.38
CA LEU A 301 -5.62 -6.96 44.20
C LEU A 301 -4.12 -6.78 43.98
N LEU A 302 -3.62 -7.25 42.84
CA LEU A 302 -2.22 -7.06 42.46
C LEU A 302 -2.13 -5.90 41.47
N ASN A 303 -1.33 -4.89 41.80
CA ASN A 303 -1.04 -3.76 40.91
C ASN A 303 -0.08 -4.20 39.78
N PRO A 304 -0.11 -3.56 38.60
CA PRO A 304 0.88 -3.79 37.55
C PRO A 304 2.32 -3.54 38.04
N GLY A 305 3.28 -4.30 37.52
CA GLY A 305 4.69 -4.23 37.94
C GLY A 305 5.50 -5.47 37.60
N SER A 306 6.76 -5.47 38.02
CA SER A 306 7.65 -6.64 37.91
C SER A 306 7.74 -7.37 39.25
N TYR A 307 7.43 -8.67 39.27
CA TYR A 307 7.40 -9.53 40.46
C TYR A 307 8.25 -10.79 40.26
N GLY A 308 8.59 -11.46 41.36
CA GLY A 308 9.18 -12.79 41.34
C GLY A 308 8.11 -13.84 41.00
N ASN A 309 7.92 -14.82 41.86
CA ASN A 309 6.85 -15.80 41.73
C ASN A 309 5.51 -15.23 42.23
N VAL A 310 4.46 -15.31 41.41
CA VAL A 310 3.08 -15.08 41.83
C VAL A 310 2.40 -16.44 41.99
N HIS A 311 2.08 -16.81 43.23
CA HIS A 311 1.44 -18.08 43.59
C HIS A 311 0.10 -17.81 44.29
N VAL A 312 -0.98 -18.26 43.68
CA VAL A 312 -2.35 -18.14 44.18
C VAL A 312 -2.83 -19.53 44.62
N TYR A 313 -3.00 -19.72 45.93
CA TYR A 313 -3.42 -20.99 46.52
C TYR A 313 -4.90 -21.31 46.27
N ALA A 314 -5.28 -22.58 46.45
CA ALA A 314 -6.61 -23.08 46.10
C ALA A 314 -7.78 -22.27 46.70
N ASN A 315 -8.82 -22.08 45.89
CA ASN A 315 -10.02 -21.29 46.20
C ASN A 315 -9.77 -19.81 46.59
N ALA A 316 -8.55 -19.28 46.39
CA ALA A 316 -8.26 -17.87 46.57
C ALA A 316 -8.73 -17.03 45.35
N THR A 317 -8.79 -15.71 45.53
CA THR A 317 -9.13 -14.76 44.46
C THR A 317 -7.96 -13.81 44.19
N LEU A 318 -7.52 -13.75 42.93
CA LEU A 318 -6.58 -12.74 42.46
C LEU A 318 -7.31 -11.76 41.55
N THR A 319 -7.17 -10.46 41.79
CA THR A 319 -7.65 -9.40 40.90
C THR A 319 -6.47 -8.75 40.20
N LEU A 320 -6.55 -8.64 38.88
CA LEU A 320 -5.62 -7.89 38.04
C LEU A 320 -6.33 -6.66 37.49
N GLY A 321 -5.70 -5.49 37.61
CA GLY A 321 -6.13 -4.26 36.96
C GLY A 321 -5.45 -4.08 35.61
N LYS A 322 -5.74 -2.97 34.94
CA LYS A 322 -5.09 -2.60 33.67
C LYS A 322 -3.59 -2.38 33.81
N GLY A 323 -2.81 -2.85 32.83
CA GLY A 323 -1.36 -2.70 32.76
C GLY A 323 -0.61 -4.02 32.57
N THR A 324 0.71 -3.94 32.71
CA THR A 324 1.63 -5.06 32.46
C THR A 324 2.20 -5.64 33.76
N TYR A 325 2.22 -6.97 33.83
CA TYR A 325 2.74 -7.77 34.93
C TYR A 325 3.89 -8.63 34.38
N ASN A 326 5.14 -8.36 34.77
CA ASN A 326 6.29 -9.16 34.36
C ASN A 326 6.75 -10.04 35.53
N VAL A 327 6.59 -11.36 35.42
CA VAL A 327 6.72 -12.27 36.56
C VAL A 327 7.61 -13.46 36.24
N SER A 328 8.26 -14.02 37.26
CA SER A 328 9.06 -15.24 37.12
C SER A 328 8.16 -16.43 36.82
N SER A 329 7.21 -16.65 37.72
CA SER A 329 6.20 -17.71 37.63
C SER A 329 4.82 -17.12 37.93
N PHE A 330 3.76 -17.62 37.29
CA PHE A 330 2.38 -17.27 37.54
C PHE A 330 1.57 -18.56 37.68
N VAL A 331 1.36 -18.98 38.93
CA VAL A 331 0.79 -20.29 39.29
C VAL A 331 -0.53 -20.08 40.02
N LEU A 332 -1.62 -20.57 39.43
CA LEU A 332 -2.94 -20.63 40.04
C LEU A 332 -3.26 -22.07 40.42
N GLU A 333 -3.59 -22.32 41.68
CA GLU A 333 -4.05 -23.63 42.15
C GLU A 333 -5.53 -23.89 41.82
N PRO A 334 -6.05 -25.13 42.01
CA PRO A 334 -7.43 -25.45 41.67
C PRO A 334 -8.48 -24.60 42.39
N GLY A 335 -9.55 -24.25 41.69
CA GLY A 335 -10.66 -23.42 42.20
C GLY A 335 -10.36 -21.94 42.33
N VAL A 336 -9.21 -21.45 41.84
CA VAL A 336 -8.87 -20.02 41.88
C VAL A 336 -9.79 -19.19 41.00
N THR A 337 -10.23 -18.05 41.52
CA THR A 337 -10.94 -17.03 40.75
C THR A 337 -9.97 -15.92 40.34
N LEU A 338 -9.85 -15.66 39.03
CA LEU A 338 -9.07 -14.55 38.48
C LEU A 338 -10.03 -13.46 38.00
N ILE A 339 -10.03 -12.32 38.68
CA ILE A 339 -10.88 -11.16 38.34
C ILE A 339 -10.08 -10.18 37.48
N ILE A 340 -10.60 -9.88 36.30
CA ILE A 340 -10.06 -8.87 35.39
C ILE A 340 -10.82 -7.56 35.60
N ALA A 341 -10.19 -6.62 36.29
CA ALA A 341 -10.72 -5.30 36.63
C ALA A 341 -10.29 -4.25 35.59
N ALA A 342 -10.89 -4.34 34.40
CA ALA A 342 -10.57 -3.52 33.23
C ALA A 342 -11.83 -3.18 32.42
N ASN A 343 -11.79 -2.06 31.68
CA ASN A 343 -12.86 -1.64 30.75
C ASN A 343 -12.55 -2.10 29.31
N LYS A 344 -13.51 -1.95 28.38
CA LYS A 344 -13.35 -2.27 26.94
C LYS A 344 -12.04 -1.79 26.30
N SER A 345 -11.54 -0.62 26.71
CA SER A 345 -10.33 0.03 26.18
C SER A 345 -9.04 -0.32 26.92
N ASP A 346 -9.12 -0.99 28.07
CA ASP A 346 -7.99 -1.25 28.95
C ASP A 346 -7.35 -2.62 28.66
N ILE A 347 -6.02 -2.68 28.52
CA ILE A 347 -5.24 -3.93 28.31
C ILE A 347 -4.71 -4.47 29.65
N VAL A 348 -4.72 -5.80 29.80
CA VAL A 348 -4.15 -6.54 30.94
C VAL A 348 -3.19 -7.60 30.39
N GLN A 349 -1.89 -7.39 30.59
CA GLN A 349 -0.86 -8.29 30.03
C GLN A 349 0.00 -8.92 31.13
N VAL A 350 0.05 -10.25 31.17
CA VAL A 350 0.87 -11.05 32.09
C VAL A 350 1.97 -11.74 31.28
N ASN A 351 3.20 -11.28 31.44
CA ASN A 351 4.40 -11.84 30.84
C ASN A 351 5.12 -12.71 31.87
N VAL A 352 5.37 -13.98 31.55
CA VAL A 352 5.97 -14.97 32.46
C VAL A 352 7.31 -15.47 31.91
N SER A 353 8.37 -15.44 32.73
CA SER A 353 9.71 -15.83 32.26
C SER A 353 10.01 -17.33 32.41
N ASN A 354 9.35 -18.04 33.33
CA ASN A 354 9.68 -19.44 33.67
C ASN A 354 8.48 -20.40 33.68
N LEU A 355 7.39 -20.11 34.40
CA LEU A 355 6.23 -21.04 34.50
C LEU A 355 4.89 -20.32 34.65
N LEU A 356 4.04 -20.39 33.63
CA LEU A 356 2.61 -20.13 33.69
C LEU A 356 1.88 -21.47 33.95
N SER A 357 0.90 -21.48 34.85
CA SER A 357 0.12 -22.69 35.16
C SER A 357 -1.25 -22.33 35.75
N PHE A 358 -2.33 -22.95 35.22
CA PHE A 358 -3.69 -22.79 35.73
C PHE A 358 -4.25 -24.14 36.22
N GLY A 359 -4.64 -24.23 37.49
CA GLY A 359 -5.25 -25.41 38.09
C GLY A 359 -6.70 -25.66 37.66
N ASP A 360 -7.20 -26.85 37.93
CA ASP A 360 -8.58 -27.25 37.60
C ASP A 360 -9.62 -26.33 38.25
N ARG A 361 -10.71 -26.04 37.53
CA ARG A 361 -11.77 -25.10 37.94
C ARG A 361 -11.26 -23.67 38.16
N THR A 362 -10.25 -23.24 37.39
CA THR A 362 -9.87 -21.83 37.34
C THR A 362 -10.98 -21.04 36.64
N ILE A 363 -11.52 -20.02 37.30
CA ILE A 363 -12.59 -19.17 36.74
C ILE A 363 -12.04 -17.77 36.50
N MET A 364 -11.87 -17.40 35.23
CA MET A 364 -11.66 -16.02 34.82
C MET A 364 -13.01 -15.30 34.68
N GLN A 365 -13.13 -14.12 35.28
CA GLN A 365 -14.31 -13.27 35.18
C GLN A 365 -13.94 -11.78 35.11
N PHE A 366 -14.74 -10.99 34.40
CA PHE A 366 -14.56 -9.54 34.31
C PHE A 366 -15.41 -8.84 35.38
N SER A 367 -14.81 -7.91 36.14
CA SER A 367 -15.56 -7.00 37.02
C SER A 367 -15.82 -5.62 36.39
N GLY A 368 -15.17 -5.34 35.25
CA GLY A 368 -15.49 -4.24 34.35
C GLY A 368 -16.00 -4.74 33.00
N THR A 369 -15.86 -3.90 31.96
CA THR A 369 -16.39 -4.16 30.61
C THR A 369 -15.35 -4.70 29.62
N ALA A 370 -14.14 -5.05 30.06
CA ALA A 370 -13.07 -5.54 29.18
C ALA A 370 -13.45 -6.77 28.36
N TRP A 371 -12.86 -6.86 27.17
CA TRP A 371 -13.09 -7.93 26.20
C TRP A 371 -11.88 -8.86 26.11
N ALA A 372 -12.06 -10.06 25.56
CA ALA A 372 -11.10 -11.15 25.76
C ALA A 372 -9.70 -10.82 25.20
N LEU A 373 -9.58 -10.26 23.99
CA LEU A 373 -8.28 -9.97 23.36
C LEU A 373 -7.47 -8.85 24.05
N ASN A 374 -8.07 -8.15 25.02
CA ASN A 374 -7.38 -7.23 25.92
C ASN A 374 -6.59 -7.97 27.01
N VAL A 375 -6.96 -9.21 27.33
CA VAL A 375 -6.29 -10.07 28.31
C VAL A 375 -5.26 -10.93 27.58
N ARG A 376 -3.99 -10.80 27.97
CA ARG A 376 -2.86 -11.36 27.23
C ARG A 376 -1.91 -12.08 28.17
N PHE A 377 -1.74 -13.39 28.00
CA PHE A 377 -0.75 -14.19 28.71
C PHE A 377 0.37 -14.59 27.76
N TYR A 378 1.61 -14.29 28.14
CA TYR A 378 2.80 -14.74 27.43
C TYR A 378 3.68 -15.57 28.38
N SER A 379 4.26 -16.68 27.91
CA SER A 379 5.22 -17.46 28.71
C SER A 379 6.41 -17.97 27.90
N ASN A 380 7.61 -17.76 28.43
CA ASN A 380 8.86 -18.33 27.89
C ASN A 380 9.09 -19.81 28.28
N GLN A 381 8.16 -20.46 28.98
CA GLN A 381 8.33 -21.84 29.44
C GLN A 381 8.51 -22.85 28.30
N THR A 382 9.29 -23.90 28.58
CA THR A 382 9.49 -25.07 27.70
C THR A 382 8.69 -26.29 28.15
N SER A 383 8.14 -26.28 29.37
CA SER A 383 7.22 -27.30 29.91
C SER A 383 5.77 -27.03 29.50
N GLN A 384 4.99 -28.10 29.28
CA GLN A 384 3.57 -28.04 28.91
C GLN A 384 2.78 -27.04 29.78
N PHE A 385 2.00 -26.19 29.15
CA PHE A 385 1.05 -25.30 29.82
C PHE A 385 -0.36 -25.91 29.74
N ARG A 386 -0.89 -26.37 30.88
CA ARG A 386 -2.27 -26.88 30.99
C ARG A 386 -3.18 -25.77 31.53
N THR A 387 -4.34 -25.56 30.91
CA THR A 387 -5.31 -24.51 31.31
C THR A 387 -6.24 -24.91 32.48
N GLY A 388 -6.07 -26.11 33.02
CA GLY A 388 -6.95 -26.70 34.02
C GLY A 388 -8.24 -27.28 33.43
N THR A 389 -8.77 -28.31 34.10
CA THR A 389 -9.99 -29.05 33.77
C THR A 389 -11.22 -28.38 34.40
N ASP A 390 -12.37 -28.38 33.73
CA ASP A 390 -13.57 -27.64 34.15
C ASP A 390 -13.32 -26.12 34.38
N SER A 391 -12.34 -25.56 33.66
CA SER A 391 -11.96 -24.14 33.76
C SER A 391 -12.79 -23.25 32.80
N ARG A 392 -12.82 -21.95 33.09
CA ARG A 392 -13.35 -20.92 32.18
C ARG A 392 -12.31 -19.83 31.98
N ILE A 393 -11.73 -19.75 30.78
CA ILE A 393 -10.52 -18.98 30.49
C ILE A 393 -10.81 -17.95 29.39
N TYR A 394 -10.19 -16.77 29.51
CA TYR A 394 -10.32 -15.66 28.58
C TYR A 394 -8.95 -15.14 28.14
N GLY A 395 -8.83 -14.86 26.84
CA GLY A 395 -7.76 -14.04 26.26
C GLY A 395 -6.79 -14.73 25.32
N MET A 396 -5.77 -13.99 24.91
CA MET A 396 -4.71 -14.47 24.04
C MET A 396 -3.65 -15.18 24.91
N ILE A 397 -3.33 -16.43 24.62
CA ILE A 397 -2.26 -17.17 25.31
C ILE A 397 -1.17 -17.57 24.33
N THR A 398 0.04 -17.11 24.59
CA THR A 398 1.22 -17.28 23.74
C THR A 398 2.35 -17.97 24.49
N VAL A 399 2.65 -19.22 24.13
CA VAL A 399 3.68 -20.08 24.75
C VAL A 399 4.55 -20.72 23.64
N PRO A 400 5.45 -19.94 23.00
CA PRO A 400 6.12 -20.33 21.75
C PRO A 400 7.05 -21.54 21.87
N TYR A 401 7.42 -21.98 23.09
CA TYR A 401 8.38 -23.06 23.31
C TYR A 401 7.79 -24.35 23.92
N ALA A 402 6.49 -24.38 24.24
CA ALA A 402 5.84 -25.54 24.87
C ALA A 402 4.50 -25.94 24.23
N GLU A 403 4.04 -27.16 24.55
CA GLU A 403 2.66 -27.57 24.28
C GLU A 403 1.67 -26.80 25.17
N ILE A 404 0.67 -26.18 24.56
CA ILE A 404 -0.54 -25.72 25.23
C ILE A 404 -1.53 -26.90 25.25
N ASP A 405 -2.08 -27.19 26.41
CA ASP A 405 -3.01 -28.30 26.65
C ASP A 405 -4.31 -27.75 27.25
N VAL A 406 -5.43 -27.99 26.57
CA VAL A 406 -6.77 -27.48 26.91
C VAL A 406 -7.66 -28.66 27.33
N PRO A 407 -7.87 -28.89 28.64
CA PRO A 407 -8.52 -30.10 29.12
C PRO A 407 -10.02 -30.18 28.87
N SER A 408 -10.54 -31.39 28.97
CA SER A 408 -11.93 -31.76 28.72
C SER A 408 -12.89 -30.86 29.51
N ARG A 409 -13.99 -30.43 28.87
CA ARG A 409 -15.04 -29.56 29.45
C ARG A 409 -14.61 -28.13 29.83
N THR A 410 -13.37 -27.72 29.52
CA THR A 410 -12.96 -26.32 29.69
C THR A 410 -13.56 -25.42 28.58
N ALA A 411 -13.98 -24.21 28.95
CA ALA A 411 -14.51 -23.22 28.03
C ALA A 411 -13.48 -22.09 27.81
N PHE A 412 -13.12 -21.84 26.55
CA PHE A 412 -12.08 -20.87 26.18
C PHE A 412 -12.61 -19.83 25.18
N VAL A 413 -12.37 -18.55 25.45
CA VAL A 413 -12.69 -17.45 24.52
C VAL A 413 -11.47 -16.53 24.35
N GLY A 414 -10.90 -16.51 23.14
CA GLY A 414 -9.65 -15.83 22.84
C GLY A 414 -8.84 -16.55 21.75
N GLU A 415 -7.52 -16.57 21.89
CA GLU A 415 -6.57 -17.12 20.89
C GLU A 415 -5.48 -17.97 21.55
N LEU A 416 -5.03 -19.04 20.88
CA LEU A 416 -3.99 -19.96 21.39
C LEU A 416 -2.81 -20.10 20.42
N TYR A 417 -1.60 -19.76 20.89
CA TYR A 417 -0.36 -19.76 20.14
C TYR A 417 0.73 -20.56 20.87
N GLY A 418 0.91 -21.83 20.52
CA GLY A 418 1.85 -22.74 21.21
C GLY A 418 2.94 -23.30 20.31
N LYS A 419 3.99 -23.90 20.89
CA LYS A 419 4.85 -24.82 20.12
C LYS A 419 4.03 -26.00 19.62
N GLN A 420 3.14 -26.52 20.46
CA GLN A 420 2.03 -27.38 20.05
C GLN A 420 0.74 -26.87 20.71
N VAL A 421 -0.43 -27.17 20.14
CA VAL A 421 -1.71 -26.97 20.83
C VAL A 421 -2.51 -28.27 20.79
N ARG A 422 -2.82 -28.80 21.96
CA ARG A 422 -3.68 -29.96 22.19
C ARG A 422 -4.97 -29.49 22.83
N VAL A 423 -6.08 -29.93 22.27
CA VAL A 423 -7.42 -29.82 22.87
C VAL A 423 -7.85 -31.24 23.26
N GLU A 424 -8.29 -31.45 24.49
CA GLU A 424 -8.93 -32.69 24.94
C GLU A 424 -10.44 -32.69 24.57
N PRO A 425 -11.12 -33.86 24.49
CA PRO A 425 -12.52 -33.95 24.05
C PRO A 425 -13.54 -33.08 24.79
N ASP A 426 -14.64 -32.79 24.09
CA ASP A 426 -15.80 -32.01 24.59
C ASP A 426 -15.44 -30.57 25.01
N VAL A 427 -14.52 -29.92 24.29
CA VAL A 427 -14.10 -28.52 24.52
C VAL A 427 -14.69 -27.56 23.47
N THR A 428 -14.93 -26.32 23.88
CA THR A 428 -15.32 -25.22 22.96
C THR A 428 -14.34 -24.06 23.05
N ILE A 429 -13.83 -23.64 21.89
CA ILE A 429 -12.87 -22.55 21.72
C ILE A 429 -13.43 -21.57 20.69
N CYS A 430 -13.62 -20.30 21.07
CA CYS A 430 -14.01 -19.25 20.13
C CYS A 430 -13.11 -18.03 20.18
N ARG A 431 -12.67 -17.55 19.01
CA ARG A 431 -12.04 -16.24 18.86
C ARG A 431 -13.13 -15.14 18.75
N PRO A 432 -13.00 -14.02 19.47
CA PRO A 432 -13.84 -12.85 19.27
C PRO A 432 -13.65 -12.24 17.87
N ALA A 433 -14.72 -11.71 17.29
CA ALA A 433 -14.67 -11.06 15.98
C ALA A 433 -13.79 -9.80 16.01
N VAL A 434 -13.04 -9.60 14.92
CA VAL A 434 -12.08 -8.50 14.74
C VAL A 434 -12.43 -7.63 13.54
N LEU A 435 -11.85 -6.42 13.50
CA LEU A 435 -11.76 -5.67 12.25
C LEU A 435 -10.85 -6.40 11.25
N MET A 436 -11.01 -6.07 9.99
CA MET A 436 -10.17 -6.48 8.87
C MET A 436 -9.34 -5.29 8.35
N ASP A 437 -9.91 -4.09 8.51
CA ASP A 437 -9.34 -2.78 8.23
C ASP A 437 -10.25 -1.70 8.87
N PHE A 438 -9.76 -0.46 9.02
CA PHE A 438 -10.61 0.72 9.18
C PHE A 438 -9.96 1.94 8.50
N TRP A 439 -10.76 2.96 8.24
CA TRP A 439 -10.37 4.16 7.52
C TRP A 439 -10.93 5.42 8.19
N LEU A 440 -10.24 6.55 7.98
CA LEU A 440 -10.57 7.89 8.45
C LEU A 440 -10.55 8.86 7.25
N SER A 441 -11.54 9.76 7.15
CA SER A 441 -11.63 10.72 6.04
C SER A 441 -10.66 11.90 6.07
N GLU A 442 -9.84 11.99 7.11
CA GLU A 442 -8.61 12.78 7.17
C GLU A 442 -7.54 11.70 7.40
N TRP A 443 -6.58 11.55 6.49
CA TRP A 443 -6.09 10.22 6.14
C TRP A 443 -4.81 9.83 6.89
N THR A 444 -4.48 8.54 6.84
CA THR A 444 -3.37 7.88 7.54
C THR A 444 -3.59 7.67 9.05
N TYR A 445 -3.15 6.51 9.57
CA TYR A 445 -3.09 6.20 11.00
C TYR A 445 -1.86 5.35 11.34
N THR A 446 -1.40 5.43 12.59
CA THR A 446 -0.25 4.71 13.13
C THR A 446 -0.62 3.87 14.36
N PRO A 447 -0.09 2.64 14.50
CA PRO A 447 0.67 1.90 13.48
C PRO A 447 -0.23 1.48 12.30
N ALA A 448 0.38 1.06 11.19
CA ALA A 448 -0.33 0.39 10.10
C ALA A 448 -1.18 -0.80 10.62
N PHE A 449 -2.27 -1.11 9.93
CA PHE A 449 -3.31 -2.00 10.47
C PHE A 449 -2.85 -3.47 10.67
N ASP A 450 -2.74 -3.88 11.93
CA ASP A 450 -2.83 -5.28 12.37
C ASP A 450 -4.08 -5.43 13.26
N PRO A 451 -5.02 -6.33 12.97
CA PRO A 451 -6.26 -6.45 13.76
C PRO A 451 -6.08 -6.95 15.21
N ASN A 452 -4.88 -7.40 15.60
CA ASN A 452 -4.53 -7.67 17.01
C ASN A 452 -3.96 -6.43 17.75
N VAL A 453 -3.77 -5.29 17.08
CA VAL A 453 -3.50 -3.98 17.69
C VAL A 453 -4.83 -3.31 18.03
N LEU A 454 -5.02 -2.93 19.31
CA LEU A 454 -6.30 -2.43 19.82
C LEU A 454 -6.31 -0.91 20.07
N SER A 455 -5.27 -0.21 19.60
CA SER A 455 -5.09 1.23 19.78
C SER A 455 -4.29 1.83 18.61
N TYR A 456 -4.87 2.82 17.94
CA TYR A 456 -4.25 3.59 16.86
C TYR A 456 -4.29 5.10 17.16
N SER A 457 -3.43 5.86 16.52
CA SER A 457 -3.47 7.32 16.50
C SER A 457 -3.43 7.82 15.06
N SER A 458 -4.08 8.94 14.77
CA SER A 458 -3.97 9.66 13.49
C SER A 458 -3.66 11.14 13.78
N VAL A 459 -3.03 11.83 12.84
CA VAL A 459 -2.67 13.24 12.93
C VAL A 459 -3.31 14.00 11.78
N VAL A 460 -4.08 15.03 12.12
CA VAL A 460 -4.89 15.82 11.16
C VAL A 460 -4.63 17.31 11.34
N SER A 461 -5.10 18.10 10.38
CA SER A 461 -5.03 19.56 10.42
C SER A 461 -5.63 20.16 11.70
N THR A 462 -5.10 21.30 12.15
CA THR A 462 -5.72 22.12 13.22
C THR A 462 -7.15 22.52 12.90
N ASP A 463 -7.45 22.63 11.60
CA ASP A 463 -8.68 23.21 11.08
C ASP A 463 -9.74 22.12 10.77
N ALA A 464 -9.36 20.84 10.81
CA ALA A 464 -10.25 19.70 10.62
C ALA A 464 -11.37 19.69 11.67
N THR A 465 -12.64 19.62 11.27
CA THR A 465 -13.78 19.71 12.21
C THR A 465 -14.44 18.37 12.53
N GLN A 466 -14.25 17.37 11.68
CA GLN A 466 -14.84 16.04 11.79
C GLN A 466 -14.01 15.02 11.00
N VAL A 467 -14.12 13.74 11.34
CA VAL A 467 -13.66 12.61 10.50
C VAL A 467 -14.83 11.68 10.25
N THR A 468 -14.95 11.12 9.05
CA THR A 468 -15.82 9.96 8.81
C THR A 468 -14.99 8.69 8.96
N VAL A 469 -15.50 7.74 9.75
CA VAL A 469 -14.86 6.50 10.13
C VAL A 469 -15.58 5.35 9.42
N THR A 470 -14.88 4.63 8.57
CA THR A 470 -15.38 3.40 7.94
C THR A 470 -14.62 2.22 8.51
N ALA A 471 -15.29 1.36 9.26
CA ALA A 471 -14.73 0.18 9.88
C ALA A 471 -15.28 -1.09 9.23
N THR A 472 -14.41 -2.03 8.85
CA THR A 472 -14.78 -3.24 8.10
C THR A 472 -14.46 -4.49 8.92
N CYS A 473 -15.45 -5.36 9.16
CA CYS A 473 -15.28 -6.60 9.92
C CYS A 473 -14.57 -7.71 9.12
N ALA A 474 -13.84 -8.60 9.81
CA ALA A 474 -13.24 -9.79 9.20
C ALA A 474 -14.23 -10.96 9.04
N ASP A 475 -15.17 -11.10 9.98
CA ASP A 475 -16.27 -12.06 9.87
C ASP A 475 -17.47 -11.41 9.16
N ALA A 476 -18.06 -12.11 8.18
CA ALA A 476 -19.23 -11.62 7.44
C ALA A 476 -20.51 -11.48 8.31
N ASP A 477 -20.59 -12.22 9.42
CA ASP A 477 -21.69 -12.17 10.40
C ASP A 477 -21.44 -11.16 11.53
N ALA A 478 -20.30 -10.48 11.56
CA ALA A 478 -19.97 -9.49 12.58
C ALA A 478 -20.43 -8.08 12.17
N THR A 479 -20.59 -7.22 13.18
CA THR A 479 -20.98 -5.82 13.04
C THR A 479 -19.99 -4.91 13.74
N ALA A 480 -19.65 -3.78 13.12
CA ALA A 480 -18.83 -2.73 13.69
C ALA A 480 -19.68 -1.49 14.00
N THR A 481 -19.58 -0.97 15.22
CA THR A 481 -20.15 0.31 15.61
C THR A 481 -19.09 1.27 16.15
N ILE A 482 -19.16 2.53 15.72
CA ILE A 482 -18.28 3.62 16.16
C ILE A 482 -19.10 4.51 17.08
N GLU A 483 -18.73 4.65 18.35
CA GLU A 483 -19.54 5.34 19.38
C GLU A 483 -21.02 4.88 19.41
N GLY A 484 -21.27 3.61 19.10
CA GLY A 484 -22.61 3.01 19.03
C GLY A 484 -23.39 3.26 17.73
N GLN A 485 -22.87 4.04 16.78
CA GLN A 485 -23.44 4.19 15.43
C GLN A 485 -22.90 3.10 14.49
N SER A 486 -23.69 2.62 13.54
CA SER A 486 -23.24 1.66 12.52
C SER A 486 -22.18 2.26 11.60
N SER A 487 -21.15 1.47 11.26
CA SER A 487 -20.19 1.83 10.21
C SER A 487 -20.88 2.08 8.85
N PRO A 488 -20.54 3.15 8.10
CA PRO A 488 -19.64 4.27 8.46
C PRO A 488 -20.34 5.35 9.31
N ALA A 489 -19.58 6.05 10.16
CA ALA A 489 -20.09 7.09 11.05
C ALA A 489 -19.17 8.32 11.10
N THR A 490 -19.73 9.52 11.29
CA THR A 490 -18.97 10.78 11.36
C THR A 490 -18.77 11.23 12.80
N ILE A 491 -17.51 11.44 13.20
CA ILE A 491 -17.07 11.86 14.53
C ILE A 491 -16.59 13.31 14.50
N THR A 492 -17.22 14.18 15.28
CA THR A 492 -16.79 15.58 15.46
C THR A 492 -15.49 15.64 16.24
N LEU A 493 -14.51 16.40 15.76
CA LEU A 493 -13.19 16.53 16.39
C LEU A 493 -13.16 17.63 17.45
N GLY A 494 -12.54 17.33 18.59
CA GLY A 494 -12.19 18.30 19.62
C GLY A 494 -11.11 19.30 19.21
N ASN A 495 -10.72 20.18 20.12
CA ASN A 495 -9.78 21.27 19.84
C ASN A 495 -8.28 20.85 19.83
N ALA A 496 -7.94 19.63 20.25
CA ALA A 496 -6.55 19.18 20.36
C ALA A 496 -6.40 17.67 20.09
N GLU A 497 -7.16 16.83 20.78
CA GLU A 497 -7.25 15.40 20.48
C GLU A 497 -8.68 14.87 20.68
N THR A 498 -9.00 13.77 20.01
CA THR A 498 -10.32 13.13 20.03
C THR A 498 -10.13 11.62 20.11
N LEU A 499 -10.46 11.03 21.26
CA LEU A 499 -10.46 9.58 21.48
C LEU A 499 -11.87 9.03 21.29
N PHE A 500 -12.02 8.01 20.44
CA PHE A 500 -13.27 7.27 20.26
C PHE A 500 -13.01 5.76 20.11
N GLY A 501 -14.06 4.96 20.33
CA GLY A 501 -14.04 3.51 20.26
C GLY A 501 -14.79 2.94 19.06
N ILE A 502 -14.19 1.92 18.43
CA ILE A 502 -14.86 1.03 17.46
C ILE A 502 -15.11 -0.32 18.14
N ASP A 503 -16.37 -0.64 18.38
CA ASP A 503 -16.83 -1.93 18.88
C ASP A 503 -17.12 -2.89 17.72
N VAL A 504 -16.35 -3.97 17.58
CA VAL A 504 -16.74 -5.11 16.74
C VAL A 504 -17.43 -6.16 17.59
N SER A 505 -18.57 -6.68 17.14
CA SER A 505 -19.26 -7.79 17.80
C SER A 505 -19.85 -8.80 16.81
N ASN A 506 -19.78 -10.07 17.19
CA ASN A 506 -20.49 -11.19 16.56
C ASN A 506 -21.45 -11.79 17.60
N ASN A 507 -22.30 -12.74 17.20
CA ASN A 507 -23.37 -13.35 17.99
C ASN A 507 -22.89 -13.80 19.39
N SER A 508 -23.81 -13.73 20.37
CA SER A 508 -23.56 -13.56 21.82
C SER A 508 -22.74 -14.64 22.55
N GLN A 509 -22.25 -15.67 21.85
CA GLN A 509 -21.42 -16.74 22.42
C GLN A 509 -19.91 -16.47 22.32
N CYS A 510 -19.45 -15.58 21.43
CA CYS A 510 -18.02 -15.38 21.16
C CYS A 510 -17.44 -14.01 21.59
N GLY A 511 -18.30 -13.05 21.91
CA GLY A 511 -17.87 -11.70 22.30
C GLY A 511 -17.46 -10.82 21.10
N GLY A 512 -16.53 -9.90 21.34
CA GLY A 512 -16.11 -8.89 20.35
C GLY A 512 -14.71 -8.34 20.61
N THR A 513 -14.26 -7.43 19.74
CA THR A 513 -12.95 -6.75 19.84
C THR A 513 -13.11 -5.24 19.71
N HIS A 514 -12.51 -4.50 20.64
CA HIS A 514 -12.67 -3.05 20.78
C HIS A 514 -11.38 -2.34 20.40
N TYR A 515 -11.49 -1.35 19.52
CA TYR A 515 -10.36 -0.58 19.00
C TYR A 515 -10.47 0.86 19.43
N ASN A 516 -9.41 1.38 20.05
CA ASN A 516 -9.27 2.80 20.39
C ASN A 516 -8.67 3.55 19.20
N VAL A 517 -9.24 4.68 18.82
CA VAL A 517 -8.65 5.58 17.82
C VAL A 517 -8.51 6.97 18.43
N ASN A 518 -7.29 7.52 18.43
CA ASN A 518 -7.01 8.88 18.91
C ASN A 518 -6.56 9.79 17.75
N VAL A 519 -7.46 10.65 17.28
CA VAL A 519 -7.20 11.66 16.24
C VAL A 519 -6.69 12.95 16.90
N LYS A 520 -5.48 13.37 16.54
CA LYS A 520 -4.78 14.53 17.11
C LYS A 520 -4.62 15.65 16.08
N LYS A 521 -4.87 16.88 16.51
CA LYS A 521 -4.67 18.08 15.70
C LYS A 521 -3.24 18.58 15.84
N GLN A 522 -2.52 18.72 14.72
CA GLN A 522 -1.15 19.25 14.71
C GLN A 522 -0.94 20.20 13.51
N PRO A 523 -0.10 21.24 13.64
CA PRO A 523 0.23 22.14 12.54
C PRO A 523 1.14 21.47 11.49
N ASP A 524 1.80 20.37 11.84
CA ASP A 524 2.72 19.60 11.01
C ASP A 524 2.15 18.23 10.60
N PHE A 525 0.84 18.14 10.31
CA PHE A 525 0.11 16.89 10.08
C PHE A 525 0.50 16.06 8.84
N MET A 526 1.46 16.52 8.05
CA MET A 526 1.91 15.91 6.79
C MET A 526 3.42 15.66 6.78
N VAL A 527 3.87 14.82 5.84
CA VAL A 527 5.28 14.58 5.51
C VAL A 527 5.56 15.06 4.07
N TYR A 528 6.46 16.01 3.93
CA TYR A 528 6.80 16.62 2.64
C TYR A 528 7.87 15.83 1.88
N VAL A 529 7.66 15.60 0.58
CA VAL A 529 8.57 14.89 -0.33
C VAL A 529 8.82 15.72 -1.59
N ASN A 530 10.09 15.96 -1.94
CA ASN A 530 10.51 16.72 -3.12
C ASN A 530 11.93 16.27 -3.51
N ASP A 531 12.08 15.66 -4.69
CA ASP A 531 13.37 15.17 -5.23
C ASP A 531 14.39 16.33 -5.40
N ASN A 532 13.90 17.49 -5.81
CA ASN A 532 14.62 18.75 -6.00
C ASN A 532 14.69 19.62 -4.73
N SER A 533 14.34 19.08 -3.55
CA SER A 533 14.37 19.77 -2.25
C SER A 533 15.68 20.57 -2.05
N PRO A 534 15.63 21.85 -1.66
CA PRO A 534 16.82 22.72 -1.60
C PRO A 534 17.76 22.39 -0.43
N ALA A 535 17.31 21.62 0.56
CA ALA A 535 18.15 21.14 1.66
C ALA A 535 19.24 20.16 1.19
N SER A 536 20.33 20.06 1.98
CA SER A 536 21.25 18.92 1.86
C SER A 536 20.59 17.64 2.38
N ALA A 537 21.03 16.47 1.90
CA ALA A 537 20.36 15.20 2.21
C ALA A 537 20.31 14.85 3.70
N SER A 538 21.24 15.37 4.52
CA SER A 538 21.26 15.21 5.98
C SER A 538 20.34 16.19 6.73
N GLN A 539 19.78 17.18 6.05
CA GLN A 539 18.78 18.13 6.57
C GLN A 539 17.36 17.78 6.11
N CYS A 540 17.19 16.74 5.29
CA CYS A 540 15.90 16.32 4.77
C CYS A 540 15.16 15.45 5.80
N ASP A 541 14.35 16.08 6.65
CA ASP A 541 13.57 15.46 7.73
C ASP A 541 12.05 15.43 7.44
N GLY A 542 11.62 15.95 6.28
CA GLY A 542 10.23 15.92 5.85
C GLY A 542 9.31 16.93 6.54
N THR A 543 9.80 17.85 7.38
CA THR A 543 8.92 18.78 8.14
C THR A 543 8.50 20.06 7.39
N SER A 544 8.94 20.24 6.14
CA SER A 544 8.60 21.38 5.28
C SER A 544 9.10 21.13 3.86
N TRP A 545 8.58 21.82 2.84
CA TRP A 545 9.11 21.75 1.47
C TRP A 545 10.62 22.03 1.36
N TYR A 546 11.16 22.96 2.15
CA TYR A 546 12.61 23.23 2.18
C TYR A 546 13.42 22.01 2.63
N LYS A 547 12.90 21.24 3.59
CA LYS A 547 13.50 20.04 4.17
C LYS A 547 12.87 18.73 3.67
N ALA A 548 12.14 18.77 2.56
CA ALA A 548 11.38 17.62 2.09
C ALA A 548 12.30 16.44 1.76
N TYR A 549 11.80 15.22 1.98
CA TYR A 549 12.55 14.01 1.64
C TYR A 549 12.76 13.92 0.12
N LYS A 550 13.99 13.64 -0.31
CA LYS A 550 14.34 13.41 -1.73
C LYS A 550 14.08 11.98 -2.21
N ASP A 551 13.64 11.12 -1.29
CA ASP A 551 13.41 9.69 -1.46
C ASP A 551 12.00 9.42 -0.96
N LEU A 552 11.07 9.17 -1.89
CA LEU A 552 9.64 9.05 -1.58
C LEU A 552 9.37 7.91 -0.59
N GLN A 553 10.08 6.79 -0.67
CA GLN A 553 9.89 5.71 0.31
C GLN A 553 10.27 6.16 1.72
N LYS A 554 11.25 7.05 1.90
CA LYS A 554 11.56 7.62 3.23
C LYS A 554 10.47 8.56 3.74
N GLY A 555 9.72 9.21 2.84
CA GLY A 555 8.50 9.94 3.19
C GLY A 555 7.41 9.00 3.70
N ILE A 556 7.07 7.98 2.91
CA ILE A 556 6.09 6.94 3.24
C ILE A 556 6.44 6.25 4.57
N ASP A 557 7.68 5.75 4.70
CA ASP A 557 8.19 5.11 5.91
C ASP A 557 8.15 6.04 7.14
N SER A 558 8.09 7.37 6.97
CA SER A 558 8.00 8.35 8.08
C SER A 558 6.55 8.68 8.44
N ALA A 559 5.69 8.84 7.43
CA ALA A 559 4.24 8.95 7.54
C ALA A 559 3.63 7.76 8.29
N ALA A 560 3.94 6.53 7.86
CA ALA A 560 3.47 5.28 8.46
C ALA A 560 3.76 5.14 9.96
N LYS A 561 4.85 5.76 10.44
CA LYS A 561 5.24 5.79 11.86
C LYS A 561 4.51 6.87 12.64
N SER A 562 4.19 8.00 12.00
CA SER A 562 3.67 9.20 12.65
C SER A 562 2.15 9.38 12.53
N GLY A 563 1.49 8.67 11.60
CA GLY A 563 0.05 8.80 11.35
C GLY A 563 -0.29 10.06 10.55
N LYS A 564 0.58 10.44 9.60
CA LYS A 564 0.55 11.69 8.83
C LYS A 564 0.45 11.42 7.33
N GLU A 565 -0.22 12.28 6.57
CA GLU A 565 -0.31 12.23 5.10
C GLU A 565 1.08 12.38 4.42
N VAL A 566 1.25 11.84 3.20
CA VAL A 566 2.47 12.07 2.38
C VAL A 566 2.16 13.01 1.21
N TRP A 567 2.76 14.20 1.20
CA TRP A 567 2.58 15.20 0.13
C TRP A 567 3.83 15.25 -0.76
N VAL A 568 3.66 15.04 -2.08
CA VAL A 568 4.75 14.82 -3.04
C VAL A 568 4.75 15.88 -4.14
N ALA A 569 5.87 16.59 -4.26
CA ALA A 569 6.04 17.63 -5.27
C ALA A 569 6.20 17.06 -6.70
N GLU A 570 6.00 17.89 -7.72
CA GLU A 570 6.40 17.62 -9.10
C GLU A 570 7.90 17.25 -9.16
N GLY A 571 8.23 16.18 -9.88
CA GLY A 571 9.55 15.53 -9.81
C GLY A 571 9.54 14.11 -10.41
N ILE A 572 10.71 13.49 -10.52
CA ILE A 572 10.86 12.12 -11.04
C ILE A 572 11.42 11.21 -9.94
N TYR A 573 10.52 10.55 -9.23
CA TYR A 573 10.84 9.63 -8.16
C TYR A 573 11.12 8.24 -8.71
N LYS A 574 12.23 7.65 -8.27
CA LYS A 574 12.63 6.27 -8.60
C LYS A 574 12.61 5.42 -7.32
N PRO A 575 12.11 4.18 -7.37
CA PRO A 575 11.91 3.38 -6.17
C PRO A 575 13.24 2.91 -5.57
N THR A 576 13.33 2.93 -4.23
CA THR A 576 14.56 2.66 -3.47
C THR A 576 14.46 1.39 -2.62
N ARG A 577 13.26 0.99 -2.20
CA ARG A 577 13.02 -0.22 -1.37
C ARG A 577 12.83 -1.46 -2.24
N LYS A 578 13.78 -2.39 -2.13
CA LYS A 578 13.71 -3.72 -2.73
C LYS A 578 12.83 -4.66 -1.91
N THR A 579 11.98 -5.45 -2.55
CA THR A 579 11.30 -6.60 -1.92
C THR A 579 12.18 -7.86 -1.89
N ASP A 580 13.21 -7.91 -2.74
CA ASP A 580 14.22 -8.97 -2.83
C ASP A 580 15.60 -8.30 -2.90
N THR A 581 16.39 -8.37 -1.82
CA THR A 581 17.66 -7.62 -1.70
C THR A 581 18.69 -7.99 -2.77
N SER A 582 18.60 -9.22 -3.30
CA SER A 582 19.47 -9.75 -4.36
C SER A 582 19.11 -9.22 -5.75
N ASP A 583 17.86 -8.80 -5.95
CA ASP A 583 17.30 -8.42 -7.24
C ASP A 583 17.04 -6.90 -7.30
N SER A 584 17.80 -6.18 -8.12
CA SER A 584 17.63 -4.73 -8.29
C SER A 584 16.28 -4.33 -8.89
N ARG A 585 15.65 -5.22 -9.67
CA ARG A 585 14.35 -4.97 -10.31
C ARG A 585 13.18 -5.19 -9.35
N SER A 586 13.43 -5.70 -8.15
CA SER A 586 12.44 -5.80 -7.07
C SER A 586 12.21 -4.48 -6.30
N ALA A 587 12.91 -3.41 -6.68
CA ALA A 587 12.68 -2.08 -6.12
C ALA A 587 11.26 -1.59 -6.47
N THR A 588 10.55 -1.06 -5.47
CA THR A 588 9.16 -0.60 -5.64
C THR A 588 8.86 0.53 -4.63
N PHE A 589 7.84 1.35 -4.92
CA PHE A 589 7.19 2.16 -3.89
C PHE A 589 6.19 1.27 -3.15
N TYR A 590 6.53 0.90 -1.91
CA TYR A 590 5.76 -0.02 -1.10
C TYR A 590 4.81 0.75 -0.18
N ILE A 591 3.51 0.53 -0.35
CA ILE A 591 2.42 1.22 0.35
C ILE A 591 1.68 0.21 1.25
N GLN A 592 1.31 0.63 2.47
CA GLN A 592 0.70 -0.19 3.52
C GLN A 592 -0.76 0.22 3.84
N PRO A 593 -1.55 -0.64 4.50
CA PRO A 593 -2.84 -0.28 5.10
C PRO A 593 -2.77 0.95 5.99
N GLY A 594 -3.64 1.92 5.76
CA GLY A 594 -3.68 3.17 6.51
C GLY A 594 -2.63 4.20 6.10
N GLU A 595 -2.28 4.26 4.80
CA GLU A 595 -1.41 5.29 4.21
C GLU A 595 -2.14 6.04 3.08
N GLU A 596 -2.06 7.37 3.09
CA GLU A 596 -2.41 8.22 1.94
C GLU A 596 -1.14 8.88 1.37
N ILE A 597 -1.03 8.86 0.04
CA ILE A 597 0.06 9.49 -0.70
C ILE A 597 -0.56 10.35 -1.82
N ILE A 598 -0.31 11.66 -1.77
CA ILE A 598 -0.84 12.67 -2.69
C ILE A 598 0.31 13.30 -3.50
N GLY A 599 0.20 13.26 -4.82
CA GLY A 599 1.09 13.92 -5.78
C GLY A 599 0.49 15.17 -6.41
N GLY A 600 1.28 15.85 -7.24
CA GLY A 600 0.88 17.05 -7.97
C GLY A 600 1.10 18.37 -7.24
N PHE A 601 1.90 18.42 -6.16
CA PHE A 601 2.24 19.70 -5.51
C PHE A 601 3.36 20.44 -6.25
N LEU A 602 3.33 21.77 -6.31
CA LEU A 602 4.42 22.61 -6.82
C LEU A 602 5.61 22.68 -5.85
N GLY A 603 5.45 22.18 -4.62
CA GLY A 603 6.49 22.21 -3.59
C GLY A 603 6.56 23.54 -2.83
N ALA A 604 5.43 24.26 -2.74
CA ALA A 604 5.31 25.54 -2.03
C ALA A 604 3.99 25.70 -1.25
N GLU A 605 3.08 24.74 -1.36
CA GLU A 605 1.73 24.73 -0.79
C GLU A 605 1.69 24.63 0.74
N THR A 606 0.56 25.03 1.32
CA THR A 606 0.26 24.96 2.76
C THR A 606 -1.15 24.41 3.03
N THR A 607 -1.80 23.83 2.02
CA THR A 607 -3.17 23.28 2.05
C THR A 607 -3.19 21.99 1.23
N ALA A 608 -4.08 21.06 1.56
CA ALA A 608 -4.18 19.72 0.93
C ALA A 608 -4.75 19.75 -0.50
N ASP A 609 -4.71 20.91 -1.16
CA ASP A 609 -5.10 21.12 -2.56
C ASP A 609 -3.81 21.14 -3.41
N PRO A 610 -3.47 20.08 -4.16
CA PRO A 610 -2.30 20.11 -5.04
C PRO A 610 -2.53 21.11 -6.16
N LEU A 611 -1.66 22.10 -6.28
CA LEU A 611 -1.83 23.17 -7.27
C LEU A 611 -1.17 22.83 -8.62
N GLY A 612 -0.20 21.92 -8.63
CA GLY A 612 0.48 21.44 -9.81
C GLY A 612 -0.28 20.34 -10.55
N SER A 613 0.45 19.58 -11.36
CA SER A 613 -0.08 18.64 -12.32
C SER A 613 0.28 17.20 -11.96
N ALA A 614 -0.72 16.31 -11.88
CA ALA A 614 -0.52 14.87 -11.69
C ALA A 614 0.37 14.23 -12.79
N TYR A 615 0.45 14.84 -13.98
CA TYR A 615 1.36 14.42 -15.05
C TYR A 615 2.85 14.68 -14.73
N ASN A 616 3.15 15.57 -13.78
CA ASN A 616 4.49 16.06 -13.46
C ASN A 616 5.08 15.43 -12.17
N THR A 617 4.26 14.83 -11.31
CA THR A 617 4.75 13.97 -10.22
C THR A 617 4.83 12.53 -10.73
N ILE A 618 6.04 12.11 -11.13
CA ILE A 618 6.28 10.87 -11.86
C ILE A 618 6.93 9.82 -10.97
N LEU A 619 6.26 8.68 -10.78
CA LEU A 619 6.83 7.44 -10.27
C LEU A 619 7.37 6.64 -11.46
N SER A 620 8.68 6.50 -11.56
CA SER A 620 9.34 5.85 -12.70
C SER A 620 10.05 4.55 -12.32
N GLY A 621 9.73 3.47 -13.03
CA GLY A 621 10.41 2.19 -12.97
C GLY A 621 11.75 2.13 -13.71
N ASP A 622 12.01 3.09 -14.60
CA ASP A 622 13.30 3.27 -15.29
C ASP A 622 14.33 3.83 -14.31
N ILE A 623 14.98 2.94 -13.56
CA ILE A 623 16.04 3.32 -12.61
C ILE A 623 17.25 3.96 -13.32
N PRO A 624 17.77 3.43 -14.45
CA PRO A 624 18.92 4.02 -15.15
C PRO A 624 18.65 5.37 -15.84
N GLY A 625 17.41 5.68 -16.21
CA GLY A 625 17.05 6.83 -17.05
C GLY A 625 17.26 6.58 -18.56
N ASN A 626 17.19 5.33 -19.02
CA ASN A 626 17.59 4.94 -20.37
C ASN A 626 16.43 4.85 -21.39
N ASP A 627 15.17 4.84 -20.95
CA ASP A 627 13.99 4.60 -21.81
C ASP A 627 13.67 5.76 -22.75
N THR A 628 14.25 6.94 -22.52
CA THR A 628 14.17 8.09 -23.45
C THR A 628 14.77 7.79 -24.84
N LEU A 629 15.43 6.64 -25.01
CA LEU A 629 16.03 6.17 -26.27
C LEU A 629 15.22 5.06 -26.98
N LEU A 630 14.02 4.70 -26.48
CA LEU A 630 13.12 3.74 -27.13
C LEU A 630 12.68 4.25 -28.51
N THR A 631 12.70 3.37 -29.52
CA THR A 631 12.45 3.80 -30.92
C THR A 631 11.04 3.51 -31.42
N ALA A 632 10.25 2.76 -30.66
CA ALA A 632 8.83 2.52 -30.83
C ALA A 632 8.22 1.98 -29.53
N TRP A 633 6.92 2.20 -29.33
CA TRP A 633 6.13 1.49 -28.34
C TRP A 633 4.91 0.82 -29.02
N PRO A 634 4.53 -0.42 -28.67
CA PRO A 634 5.24 -1.34 -27.76
C PRO A 634 6.64 -1.74 -28.26
N PRO A 635 7.51 -2.26 -27.38
CA PRO A 635 8.91 -2.55 -27.70
C PRO A 635 9.02 -3.75 -28.66
N VAL A 636 9.10 -3.46 -29.96
CA VAL A 636 9.13 -4.46 -31.05
C VAL A 636 10.54 -4.84 -31.55
N LYS A 637 11.59 -4.17 -31.07
CA LYS A 637 12.99 -4.44 -31.44
C LYS A 637 13.76 -4.99 -30.24
N ASP A 638 14.70 -5.91 -30.48
CA ASP A 638 15.57 -6.45 -29.43
C ASP A 638 16.35 -5.34 -28.68
N THR A 639 16.72 -4.24 -29.36
CA THR A 639 17.37 -3.09 -28.74
C THR A 639 16.50 -2.37 -27.72
N ASP A 640 15.20 -2.29 -27.98
CA ASP A 640 14.22 -1.61 -27.12
C ASP A 640 13.75 -2.55 -26.00
N LEU A 641 13.59 -3.85 -26.30
CA LEU A 641 13.41 -4.92 -25.31
C LEU A 641 14.63 -5.14 -24.40
N THR A 642 15.82 -4.66 -24.78
CA THR A 642 17.03 -4.73 -23.93
C THR A 642 17.15 -3.54 -23.00
N ARG A 643 16.60 -2.37 -23.37
CA ARG A 643 16.55 -1.15 -22.54
C ARG A 643 15.68 -1.35 -21.32
N ILE A 644 14.38 -1.59 -21.54
CA ILE A 644 13.36 -1.77 -20.48
C ILE A 644 13.68 -2.90 -19.49
N LYS A 645 14.66 -3.77 -19.77
CA LYS A 645 14.95 -4.97 -18.98
C LYS A 645 15.77 -4.75 -17.71
N ASP A 646 16.30 -3.54 -17.49
CA ASP A 646 16.87 -3.15 -16.21
C ASP A 646 15.91 -2.34 -15.32
N ASN A 647 14.72 -1.97 -15.83
CA ASN A 647 13.62 -1.39 -15.06
C ASN A 647 13.04 -2.37 -14.02
N VAL A 648 12.34 -1.83 -13.03
CA VAL A 648 11.68 -2.63 -11.97
C VAL A 648 10.49 -3.45 -12.49
N TYR A 649 10.15 -4.53 -11.77
CA TYR A 649 8.94 -5.31 -12.07
C TYR A 649 7.66 -4.55 -11.75
N HIS A 650 7.61 -3.88 -10.58
CA HIS A 650 6.43 -3.18 -10.07
C HIS A 650 6.83 -1.76 -9.64
N VAL A 651 6.35 -0.71 -10.31
CA VAL A 651 6.66 0.66 -9.87
C VAL A 651 6.08 0.92 -8.47
N VAL A 652 4.83 0.48 -8.25
CA VAL A 652 4.13 0.54 -6.96
C VAL A 652 3.72 -0.88 -6.52
N THR A 653 3.90 -1.20 -5.24
CA THR A 653 3.42 -2.44 -4.62
C THR A 653 2.55 -2.11 -3.42
N ILE A 654 1.33 -2.65 -3.39
CA ILE A 654 0.39 -2.46 -2.28
C ILE A 654 0.05 -3.83 -1.68
N ASN A 655 0.45 -4.07 -0.43
CA ASN A 655 0.22 -5.34 0.25
C ASN A 655 -0.36 -5.10 1.65
N GLY A 656 -1.56 -5.63 1.90
CA GLY A 656 -2.35 -5.39 3.09
C GLY A 656 -3.12 -6.64 3.58
N SER A 657 -4.01 -6.45 4.53
CA SER A 657 -5.03 -7.46 4.86
C SER A 657 -5.98 -7.65 3.68
N GLN A 658 -6.65 -8.80 3.59
CA GLN A 658 -7.60 -9.04 2.51
C GLN A 658 -8.71 -7.98 2.55
N ALA A 659 -8.97 -7.31 1.42
CA ALA A 659 -9.93 -6.20 1.31
C ALA A 659 -9.67 -5.00 2.26
N THR A 660 -8.41 -4.68 2.58
CA THR A 660 -8.04 -3.32 3.03
C THR A 660 -8.58 -2.27 2.06
N THR A 661 -9.28 -1.26 2.54
CA THR A 661 -9.78 -0.10 1.77
C THR A 661 -9.12 1.22 2.16
N SER A 662 -8.38 1.26 3.27
CA SER A 662 -7.73 2.44 3.87
C SER A 662 -6.47 2.96 3.16
N ILE A 663 -6.30 2.68 1.86
CA ILE A 663 -5.10 3.02 1.09
C ILE A 663 -5.50 3.90 -0.09
N GLU A 664 -4.97 5.13 -0.14
CA GLU A 664 -5.17 6.04 -1.26
C GLU A 664 -3.85 6.46 -1.93
N LEU A 665 -3.85 6.40 -3.26
CA LEU A 665 -2.80 6.92 -4.12
C LEU A 665 -3.41 7.93 -5.10
N GLN A 666 -3.14 9.22 -4.87
CA GLN A 666 -3.72 10.33 -5.63
C GLN A 666 -2.67 11.10 -6.45
N GLY A 667 -2.94 11.35 -7.74
CA GLY A 667 -2.22 12.39 -8.50
C GLY A 667 -0.81 12.03 -8.99
N PHE A 668 -0.56 10.79 -9.41
CA PHE A 668 0.74 10.33 -9.91
C PHE A 668 0.71 9.86 -11.36
N LYS A 669 1.74 10.18 -12.14
CA LYS A 669 2.10 9.39 -13.33
C LYS A 669 2.92 8.17 -12.90
N ILE A 670 2.54 6.98 -13.34
CA ILE A 670 3.16 5.70 -12.99
C ILE A 670 3.59 5.01 -14.29
N THR A 671 4.90 4.90 -14.50
CA THR A 671 5.49 4.61 -15.83
C THR A 671 6.74 3.74 -15.76
N GLY A 672 7.00 2.98 -16.83
CA GLY A 672 8.24 2.21 -16.98
C GLY A 672 8.34 0.97 -16.10
N GLY A 673 7.25 0.46 -15.53
CA GLY A 673 7.22 -0.85 -14.88
C GLY A 673 7.28 -1.99 -15.91
N VAL A 674 8.04 -3.04 -15.62
CA VAL A 674 8.36 -4.14 -16.55
C VAL A 674 8.29 -5.49 -15.83
N ALA A 675 7.07 -5.95 -15.57
CA ALA A 675 6.80 -7.22 -14.92
C ALA A 675 7.02 -8.41 -15.89
N ASP A 676 8.28 -8.74 -16.21
CA ASP A 676 8.65 -9.82 -17.13
C ASP A 676 9.31 -11.06 -16.48
N GLY A 677 9.28 -11.15 -15.14
CA GLY A 677 9.80 -12.30 -14.38
C GLY A 677 8.75 -13.39 -14.08
N ASP A 678 9.17 -14.40 -13.32
CA ASP A 678 8.32 -15.54 -12.92
C ASP A 678 7.32 -15.19 -11.81
N GLY A 679 6.15 -15.83 -11.85
CA GLY A 679 5.13 -15.73 -10.79
C GLY A 679 4.58 -14.30 -10.64
N SER A 680 4.69 -13.75 -9.43
CA SER A 680 4.29 -12.36 -9.14
C SER A 680 5.09 -11.34 -9.95
N LYS A 681 6.39 -11.60 -10.21
CA LYS A 681 7.26 -10.72 -11.02
C LYS A 681 6.81 -10.61 -12.50
N GLY A 682 5.75 -11.32 -12.90
CA GLY A 682 5.16 -11.33 -14.25
C GLY A 682 3.85 -10.54 -14.42
N ILE A 683 3.31 -9.92 -13.35
CA ILE A 683 1.99 -9.25 -13.30
C ILE A 683 2.08 -7.88 -12.60
N GLY A 684 1.16 -6.95 -12.88
CA GLY A 684 1.05 -5.69 -12.10
C GLY A 684 2.24 -4.75 -12.26
N ALA A 685 2.52 -4.29 -13.48
CA ALA A 685 3.80 -3.64 -13.76
C ALA A 685 3.87 -2.18 -13.30
N GLY A 686 2.85 -1.37 -13.58
CA GLY A 686 2.69 -0.05 -12.96
C GLY A 686 2.39 -0.20 -11.47
N LEU A 687 1.33 -0.94 -11.13
CA LEU A 687 0.93 -1.22 -9.75
C LEU A 687 0.54 -2.69 -9.55
N TYR A 688 1.10 -3.30 -8.51
CA TYR A 688 0.80 -4.64 -8.06
C TYR A 688 0.07 -4.62 -6.71
N SER A 689 -1.21 -4.99 -6.71
CA SER A 689 -2.02 -5.25 -5.51
C SER A 689 -2.44 -6.72 -5.47
N VAL A 690 -2.36 -7.35 -4.30
CA VAL A 690 -2.70 -8.77 -4.13
C VAL A 690 -3.84 -8.97 -3.15
N ARG A 691 -3.83 -8.22 -2.04
CA ARG A 691 -4.71 -8.42 -0.90
C ARG A 691 -5.52 -7.16 -0.57
N SER A 692 -5.09 -5.97 -0.99
CA SER A 692 -5.82 -4.72 -0.78
C SER A 692 -6.80 -4.40 -1.92
N SER A 693 -7.79 -3.58 -1.60
CA SER A 693 -8.68 -2.91 -2.54
C SER A 693 -8.43 -1.40 -2.48
N PRO A 694 -7.29 -0.92 -3.03
CA PRO A 694 -6.89 0.49 -2.91
C PRO A 694 -7.85 1.43 -3.64
N THR A 695 -7.89 2.67 -3.18
CA THR A 695 -8.44 3.82 -3.90
C THR A 695 -7.33 4.48 -4.72
N ILE A 696 -7.61 4.74 -6.00
CA ILE A 696 -6.66 5.30 -6.96
C ILE A 696 -7.34 6.46 -7.66
N ILE A 697 -6.82 7.69 -7.45
CA ILE A 697 -7.46 8.92 -7.94
C ILE A 697 -6.47 9.75 -8.76
N LEU A 698 -6.92 10.36 -9.86
CA LEU A 698 -6.12 11.28 -10.70
C LEU A 698 -4.77 10.70 -11.19
N CYS A 699 -4.61 9.37 -11.19
CA CYS A 699 -3.37 8.70 -11.55
C CYS A 699 -3.32 8.34 -13.05
N VAL A 700 -2.11 8.35 -13.61
CA VAL A 700 -1.83 8.10 -15.03
C VAL A 700 -0.90 6.89 -15.18
N PHE A 701 -1.45 5.72 -15.50
CA PHE A 701 -0.68 4.51 -15.80
C PHE A 701 -0.28 4.52 -17.27
N ASP A 702 0.99 4.81 -17.55
CA ASP A 702 1.48 5.09 -18.90
C ASP A 702 2.68 4.19 -19.25
N HIS A 703 2.66 3.56 -20.43
CA HIS A 703 3.80 2.80 -20.97
C HIS A 703 4.40 1.76 -19.99
N ASN A 704 3.55 1.00 -19.28
CA ASN A 704 4.00 -0.14 -18.46
C ASN A 704 3.87 -1.46 -19.25
N TYR A 705 4.71 -2.43 -18.94
CA TYR A 705 4.84 -3.71 -19.65
C TYR A 705 4.70 -4.90 -18.68
N SER A 706 3.86 -5.88 -19.00
CA SER A 706 3.83 -7.18 -18.30
C SER A 706 4.08 -8.34 -19.27
N LEU A 707 4.71 -9.41 -18.79
CA LEU A 707 4.71 -10.69 -19.49
C LEU A 707 3.32 -11.33 -19.40
N SER A 708 2.74 -11.40 -18.20
CA SER A 708 1.39 -11.91 -17.97
C SER A 708 0.37 -10.76 -17.94
N ASN A 709 -0.41 -10.62 -16.88
CA ASN A 709 -1.61 -9.77 -16.80
C ASN A 709 -1.37 -8.41 -16.10
N GLY A 710 -2.23 -7.42 -16.39
CA GLY A 710 -2.27 -6.18 -15.61
C GLY A 710 -1.01 -5.33 -15.76
N ALA A 711 -0.68 -4.90 -16.98
CA ALA A 711 0.51 -4.08 -17.20
C ALA A 711 0.40 -2.71 -16.50
N GLY A 712 -0.74 -2.02 -16.58
CA GLY A 712 -1.03 -0.86 -15.74
C GLY A 712 -1.23 -1.26 -14.28
N VAL A 713 -2.35 -1.92 -13.97
CA VAL A 713 -2.70 -2.42 -12.63
C VAL A 713 -3.04 -3.91 -12.66
N TYR A 714 -2.51 -4.66 -11.70
CA TYR A 714 -3.07 -5.95 -11.26
C TYR A 714 -3.63 -5.80 -9.85
N SER A 715 -4.85 -6.30 -9.59
CA SER A 715 -5.44 -6.36 -8.25
C SER A 715 -6.10 -7.70 -7.94
N GLY A 716 -5.62 -8.36 -6.88
CA GLY A 716 -6.10 -9.66 -6.39
C GLY A 716 -7.45 -9.65 -5.65
N VAL A 717 -7.96 -8.46 -5.29
CA VAL A 717 -9.29 -8.26 -4.68
C VAL A 717 -10.11 -7.18 -5.41
N GLY A 718 -9.59 -6.67 -6.53
CA GLY A 718 -10.09 -5.49 -7.23
C GLY A 718 -9.76 -4.18 -6.48
N PRO A 719 -9.34 -3.08 -7.14
CA PRO A 719 -9.27 -1.76 -6.49
C PRO A 719 -10.68 -1.33 -6.06
N ALA A 720 -10.85 -0.69 -4.90
CA ALA A 720 -12.18 -0.26 -4.44
C ALA A 720 -12.76 0.84 -5.35
N LEU A 721 -11.89 1.81 -5.69
CA LEU A 721 -12.20 2.94 -6.55
C LEU A 721 -11.02 3.27 -7.46
N VAL A 722 -11.33 3.51 -8.74
CA VAL A 722 -10.46 4.11 -9.75
C VAL A 722 -11.21 5.34 -10.28
N LYS A 723 -10.74 6.54 -9.99
CA LYS A 723 -11.44 7.80 -10.31
C LYS A 723 -10.55 8.80 -11.03
N ASN A 724 -11.05 9.38 -12.13
CA ASN A 724 -10.33 10.39 -12.92
C ASN A 724 -8.95 9.91 -13.41
N CYS A 725 -8.79 8.60 -13.65
CA CYS A 725 -7.51 7.98 -14.01
C CYS A 725 -7.36 7.77 -15.52
N LEU A 726 -6.12 7.80 -16.02
CA LEU A 726 -5.77 7.51 -17.41
C LEU A 726 -4.86 6.28 -17.50
N PHE A 727 -5.33 5.22 -18.15
CA PHE A 727 -4.56 4.03 -18.47
C PHE A 727 -4.18 4.11 -19.95
N ARG A 728 -2.93 4.48 -20.25
CA ARG A 728 -2.46 4.73 -21.60
C ARG A 728 -1.37 3.76 -22.03
N LEU A 729 -1.56 3.14 -23.20
CA LEU A 729 -0.53 2.36 -23.91
C LEU A 729 0.12 1.25 -23.06
N ASN A 730 -0.55 0.71 -22.03
CA ASN A 730 0.02 -0.39 -21.24
C ASN A 730 -0.03 -1.70 -22.05
N TYR A 731 1.01 -2.54 -21.94
CA TYR A 731 1.25 -3.68 -22.82
C TYR A 731 1.43 -5.01 -22.07
N SER A 732 0.51 -5.95 -22.24
CA SER A 732 0.60 -7.32 -21.69
C SER A 732 0.98 -8.32 -22.80
N LYS A 733 2.22 -8.83 -22.78
CA LYS A 733 2.78 -9.63 -23.89
C LYS A 733 2.11 -10.99 -24.10
N ALA A 734 1.76 -11.69 -23.02
CA ALA A 734 1.20 -13.05 -23.06
C ALA A 734 -0.09 -13.20 -22.24
N GLY A 735 -0.36 -12.28 -21.30
CA GLY A 735 -1.59 -12.27 -20.49
C GLY A 735 -2.68 -11.32 -21.00
N SER A 736 -3.53 -10.88 -20.06
CA SER A 736 -4.83 -10.20 -20.28
C SER A 736 -4.99 -8.97 -19.39
N GLY A 737 -5.92 -8.06 -19.74
CA GLY A 737 -6.25 -6.88 -18.94
C GLY A 737 -5.09 -5.90 -18.86
N ALA A 738 -4.60 -5.39 -20.00
CA ALA A 738 -3.32 -4.67 -20.03
C ALA A 738 -3.38 -3.31 -19.30
N GLY A 739 -4.53 -2.64 -19.29
CA GLY A 739 -4.77 -1.50 -18.39
C GLY A 739 -5.03 -1.95 -16.95
N LEU A 740 -6.07 -2.78 -16.75
CA LEU A 740 -6.49 -3.29 -15.45
C LEU A 740 -6.84 -4.78 -15.50
N PHE A 741 -6.18 -5.60 -14.69
CA PHE A 741 -6.62 -6.94 -14.36
C PHE A 741 -7.16 -6.97 -12.92
N ALA A 742 -8.45 -7.26 -12.75
CA ALA A 742 -9.09 -7.35 -11.45
C ALA A 742 -9.67 -8.77 -11.24
N THR A 743 -9.34 -9.38 -10.10
CA THR A 743 -9.95 -10.64 -9.66
C THR A 743 -10.50 -10.51 -8.25
N SER A 744 -11.58 -11.23 -7.95
CA SER A 744 -12.28 -11.21 -6.65
C SER A 744 -12.87 -9.82 -6.28
N GLY A 745 -13.65 -9.76 -5.19
CA GLY A 745 -14.12 -8.50 -4.58
C GLY A 745 -15.03 -7.64 -5.46
N LYS A 746 -14.97 -6.32 -5.25
CA LYS A 746 -15.77 -5.30 -5.96
C LYS A 746 -14.89 -4.10 -6.33
N SER A 747 -15.04 -3.62 -7.56
CA SER A 747 -14.39 -2.41 -8.06
C SER A 747 -15.37 -1.38 -8.59
N THR A 748 -15.00 -0.11 -8.45
CA THR A 748 -15.68 1.05 -9.04
C THR A 748 -14.70 1.77 -9.96
N VAL A 749 -15.08 2.00 -11.22
CA VAL A 749 -14.32 2.80 -12.19
C VAL A 749 -15.19 3.99 -12.58
N ASN A 750 -14.74 5.22 -12.33
CA ASN A 750 -15.51 6.43 -12.58
C ASN A 750 -14.67 7.48 -13.32
N ALA A 751 -15.26 8.17 -14.31
CA ALA A 751 -14.66 9.26 -15.06
C ALA A 751 -13.22 8.97 -15.56
N SER A 752 -12.95 7.71 -15.93
CA SER A 752 -11.59 7.22 -16.23
C SER A 752 -11.48 6.76 -17.67
N VAL A 753 -10.26 6.83 -18.21
CA VAL A 753 -9.97 6.58 -19.63
C VAL A 753 -8.98 5.44 -19.80
N PHE A 754 -9.27 4.52 -20.71
CA PHE A 754 -8.35 3.48 -21.18
C PHE A 754 -8.07 3.71 -22.66
N ASP A 755 -6.86 4.17 -22.98
CA ASP A 755 -6.42 4.58 -24.33
C ASP A 755 -5.29 3.67 -24.84
N GLY A 756 -5.57 2.90 -25.90
CA GLY A 756 -4.53 2.17 -26.64
C GLY A 756 -3.81 1.06 -25.86
N ASN A 757 -4.42 0.48 -24.83
CA ASN A 757 -3.83 -0.63 -24.07
C ASN A 757 -3.91 -1.94 -24.90
N ILE A 758 -2.88 -2.77 -24.84
CA ILE A 758 -2.69 -3.91 -25.75
C ILE A 758 -2.38 -5.19 -24.97
N ALA A 759 -3.20 -6.21 -25.15
CA ALA A 759 -2.94 -7.58 -24.69
C ALA A 759 -2.56 -8.45 -25.90
N ALA A 760 -1.28 -8.81 -26.04
CA ALA A 760 -0.71 -9.38 -27.26
C ALA A 760 -0.56 -10.93 -27.26
N GLY A 761 -0.94 -11.60 -26.17
CA GLY A 761 -0.81 -13.05 -26.04
C GLY A 761 -1.78 -13.83 -26.93
N THR A 762 -1.39 -15.01 -27.43
CA THR A 762 -2.28 -15.85 -28.28
C THR A 762 -3.51 -16.42 -27.56
N SER A 763 -3.67 -16.15 -26.26
CA SER A 763 -4.88 -16.44 -25.48
C SER A 763 -5.24 -15.25 -24.57
N SER A 764 -4.85 -14.04 -24.99
CA SER A 764 -5.12 -12.77 -24.30
C SER A 764 -6.54 -12.28 -24.54
N ASN A 765 -7.13 -11.70 -23.50
CA ASN A 765 -8.47 -11.13 -23.54
C ASN A 765 -8.50 -9.80 -22.79
N GLY A 766 -9.47 -8.93 -23.06
CA GLY A 766 -9.61 -7.66 -22.34
C GLY A 766 -8.41 -6.74 -22.59
N GLY A 767 -8.34 -6.09 -23.75
CA GLY A 767 -7.19 -5.24 -24.10
C GLY A 767 -6.96 -4.13 -23.08
N ALA A 768 -8.03 -3.49 -22.61
CA ALA A 768 -7.99 -2.62 -21.45
C ALA A 768 -8.22 -3.38 -20.14
N ILE A 769 -9.36 -4.06 -20.00
CA ILE A 769 -9.84 -4.59 -18.70
C ILE A 769 -10.15 -6.08 -18.76
N TYR A 770 -9.64 -6.84 -17.80
CA TYR A 770 -10.07 -8.22 -17.55
C TYR A 770 -10.65 -8.34 -16.14
N LEU A 771 -11.88 -8.86 -16.05
CA LEU A 771 -12.60 -9.11 -14.80
C LEU A 771 -12.72 -10.61 -14.55
N LYS A 772 -12.29 -11.09 -13.38
CA LYS A 772 -12.40 -12.50 -12.98
C LYS A 772 -13.09 -12.68 -11.63
N HIS A 773 -14.21 -13.42 -11.57
CA HIS A 773 -14.90 -13.74 -10.31
C HIS A 773 -15.15 -12.50 -9.41
N THR A 774 -15.46 -11.35 -10.02
CA THR A 774 -15.47 -10.01 -9.39
C THR A 774 -16.72 -9.22 -9.80
N THR A 775 -16.99 -8.11 -9.11
CA THR A 775 -18.06 -7.17 -9.47
C THR A 775 -17.48 -5.82 -9.88
N LEU A 776 -17.77 -5.34 -11.09
CA LEU A 776 -17.44 -3.98 -11.54
C LEU A 776 -18.68 -3.08 -11.59
N THR A 777 -18.53 -1.85 -11.12
CA THR A 777 -19.40 -0.72 -11.48
C THR A 777 -18.56 0.28 -12.28
N MET A 778 -18.97 0.60 -13.51
CA MET A 778 -18.28 1.54 -14.39
C MET A 778 -19.22 2.70 -14.78
N VAL A 779 -18.76 3.94 -14.61
CA VAL A 779 -19.53 5.17 -14.84
C VAL A 779 -18.68 6.23 -15.56
N ASN A 780 -19.28 7.03 -16.46
CA ASN A 780 -18.64 8.17 -17.13
C ASN A 780 -17.28 7.86 -17.78
N SER A 781 -17.02 6.62 -18.19
CA SER A 781 -15.68 6.15 -18.55
C SER A 781 -15.52 5.86 -20.04
N VAL A 782 -14.32 6.12 -20.57
CA VAL A 782 -14.00 5.98 -22.00
C VAL A 782 -13.00 4.83 -22.20
N LEU A 783 -13.28 3.95 -23.15
CA LEU A 783 -12.38 2.87 -23.55
C LEU A 783 -12.20 2.96 -25.07
N THR A 784 -11.03 3.45 -25.50
CA THR A 784 -10.74 3.78 -26.89
C THR A 784 -9.47 3.11 -27.41
N GLY A 785 -9.54 2.54 -28.62
CA GLY A 785 -8.38 2.00 -29.34
C GLY A 785 -7.65 0.82 -28.67
N ASN A 786 -8.21 0.21 -27.63
CA ASN A 786 -7.59 -0.92 -26.93
C ASN A 786 -7.68 -2.19 -27.78
N SER A 787 -6.76 -3.15 -27.58
CA SER A 787 -6.72 -4.36 -28.41
C SER A 787 -6.31 -5.64 -27.69
N CYS A 788 -6.85 -6.77 -28.15
CA CYS A 788 -6.44 -8.11 -27.75
C CYS A 788 -6.40 -9.11 -28.93
N VAL A 789 -5.77 -10.28 -28.72
CA VAL A 789 -5.72 -11.32 -29.77
C VAL A 789 -6.95 -12.22 -29.74
N ASN A 790 -7.37 -12.74 -28.57
CA ASN A 790 -8.56 -13.58 -28.49
C ASN A 790 -9.82 -12.70 -28.43
N ASP A 791 -10.42 -12.49 -27.25
CA ASP A 791 -11.74 -11.89 -27.14
C ASP A 791 -11.82 -10.67 -26.20
N GLY A 792 -12.73 -9.74 -26.49
CA GLY A 792 -12.96 -8.54 -25.66
C GLY A 792 -11.89 -7.48 -25.84
N GLY A 793 -11.88 -6.79 -26.98
CA GLY A 793 -10.83 -5.82 -27.34
C GLY A 793 -10.70 -4.67 -26.33
N ALA A 794 -11.81 -4.17 -25.79
CA ALA A 794 -11.81 -3.33 -24.59
C ALA A 794 -11.83 -4.17 -23.32
N MET A 795 -12.89 -4.95 -23.11
CA MET A 795 -13.16 -5.62 -21.83
C MET A 795 -13.57 -7.09 -21.98
N TYR A 796 -13.10 -7.93 -21.05
CA TYR A 796 -13.51 -9.32 -20.93
C TYR A 796 -14.00 -9.65 -19.51
N CYS A 797 -15.13 -10.33 -19.41
CA CYS A 797 -15.75 -10.75 -18.15
C CYS A 797 -15.77 -12.28 -18.04
N ASP A 798 -14.98 -12.83 -17.12
CA ASP A 798 -14.98 -14.23 -16.71
C ASP A 798 -15.73 -14.41 -15.38
N SER A 799 -16.89 -15.05 -15.44
CA SER A 799 -17.66 -15.48 -14.28
C SER A 799 -17.89 -14.34 -13.27
N ALA A 800 -18.18 -13.15 -13.79
CA ALA A 800 -18.17 -11.85 -13.10
C ALA A 800 -19.53 -11.13 -13.23
N THR A 801 -19.69 -10.02 -12.51
CA THR A 801 -20.82 -9.09 -12.69
C THR A 801 -20.32 -7.71 -13.07
N ALA A 802 -20.94 -7.07 -14.06
CA ALA A 802 -20.61 -5.70 -14.46
C ALA A 802 -21.87 -4.85 -14.63
N ALA A 803 -21.85 -3.63 -14.10
CA ALA A 803 -22.83 -2.59 -14.36
C ALA A 803 -22.12 -1.41 -15.02
N ILE A 804 -22.54 -1.03 -16.22
CA ILE A 804 -21.89 -0.04 -17.09
C ILE A 804 -22.94 1.04 -17.41
N THR A 805 -22.69 2.29 -16.98
CA THR A 805 -23.64 3.39 -17.18
C THR A 805 -22.93 4.64 -17.68
N ASN A 806 -23.46 5.28 -18.73
CA ASN A 806 -22.84 6.49 -19.32
C ASN A 806 -21.36 6.28 -19.68
N CYS A 807 -21.03 5.20 -20.40
CA CYS A 807 -19.67 4.96 -20.89
C CYS A 807 -19.58 5.10 -22.42
N THR A 808 -18.36 5.27 -22.94
CA THR A 808 -18.09 5.25 -24.38
C THR A 808 -17.00 4.22 -24.71
N PHE A 809 -17.37 3.16 -25.41
CA PHE A 809 -16.46 2.19 -26.02
C PHE A 809 -16.32 2.56 -27.51
N TYR A 810 -15.10 2.80 -27.98
CA TYR A 810 -14.86 3.22 -29.36
C TYR A 810 -13.59 2.61 -30.00
N ALA A 811 -13.75 2.07 -31.20
CA ALA A 811 -12.65 1.59 -32.05
C ALA A 811 -11.68 0.59 -31.38
N ASN A 812 -12.15 -0.16 -30.38
CA ASN A 812 -11.39 -1.24 -29.76
C ASN A 812 -11.39 -2.48 -30.68
N SER A 813 -10.45 -3.41 -30.50
CA SER A 813 -10.29 -4.54 -31.44
C SER A 813 -9.89 -5.87 -30.81
N ALA A 814 -10.54 -6.94 -31.24
CA ALA A 814 -10.23 -8.32 -30.90
C ALA A 814 -9.95 -9.10 -32.19
N SER A 815 -8.86 -9.88 -32.25
CA SER A 815 -8.57 -10.66 -33.47
C SER A 815 -9.50 -11.87 -33.63
N MET A 816 -10.13 -12.33 -32.55
CA MET A 816 -11.20 -13.33 -32.59
C MET A 816 -12.59 -12.70 -32.45
N LEU A 817 -13.13 -12.46 -31.26
CA LEU A 817 -14.53 -12.06 -31.08
C LEU A 817 -14.74 -10.95 -30.03
N GLY A 818 -15.74 -10.10 -30.25
CA GLY A 818 -16.10 -9.04 -29.28
C GLY A 818 -15.04 -7.94 -29.25
N GLY A 819 -15.11 -6.98 -30.18
CA GLY A 819 -14.18 -5.84 -30.18
C GLY A 819 -14.34 -4.98 -28.93
N GLY A 820 -15.57 -4.79 -28.45
CA GLY A 820 -15.88 -4.05 -27.25
C GLY A 820 -15.78 -4.95 -26.02
N ILE A 821 -16.88 -5.63 -25.71
CA ILE A 821 -17.05 -6.44 -24.49
C ILE A 821 -17.36 -7.90 -24.82
N THR A 822 -16.60 -8.82 -24.20
CA THR A 822 -16.92 -10.25 -24.17
C THR A 822 -17.33 -10.72 -22.78
N SER A 823 -18.38 -11.53 -22.68
CA SER A 823 -18.97 -12.04 -21.44
C SER A 823 -19.12 -13.57 -21.46
N ILE A 824 -18.41 -14.27 -20.59
CA ILE A 824 -18.55 -15.72 -20.36
C ILE A 824 -18.90 -15.97 -18.90
N GLY A 825 -19.97 -16.75 -18.66
CA GLY A 825 -20.45 -17.07 -17.30
C GLY A 825 -20.88 -15.86 -16.46
N SER A 826 -20.98 -14.68 -17.07
CA SER A 826 -21.07 -13.38 -16.40
C SER A 826 -22.44 -12.73 -16.60
N THR A 827 -22.75 -11.71 -15.81
CA THR A 827 -23.93 -10.83 -15.99
C THR A 827 -23.46 -9.40 -16.23
N VAL A 828 -23.90 -8.78 -17.34
CA VAL A 828 -23.42 -7.44 -17.77
C VAL A 828 -24.62 -6.54 -18.09
N ALA A 829 -24.89 -5.56 -17.22
CA ALA A 829 -25.90 -4.53 -17.44
C ALA A 829 -25.27 -3.30 -18.12
N ILE A 830 -25.89 -2.80 -19.18
CA ILE A 830 -25.42 -1.67 -19.98
C ILE A 830 -26.55 -0.65 -20.15
N ILE A 831 -26.32 0.58 -19.69
CA ILE A 831 -27.29 1.68 -19.66
C ILE A 831 -26.61 2.96 -20.17
N ASN A 832 -27.31 3.83 -20.91
CA ASN A 832 -26.81 5.13 -21.39
C ASN A 832 -25.44 5.08 -22.09
N THR A 833 -25.05 3.95 -22.67
CA THR A 833 -23.67 3.70 -23.10
C THR A 833 -23.58 3.73 -24.62
N ILE A 834 -22.50 4.27 -25.16
CA ILE A 834 -22.16 4.09 -26.57
C ILE A 834 -21.13 2.97 -26.67
N LEU A 835 -21.39 2.00 -27.53
CA LEU A 835 -20.38 1.12 -28.11
C LEU A 835 -20.39 1.36 -29.62
N TRP A 836 -19.24 1.69 -30.20
CA TRP A 836 -19.18 2.09 -31.61
C TRP A 836 -17.88 1.73 -32.30
N HIS A 837 -17.98 1.15 -33.50
CA HIS A 837 -16.83 0.75 -34.33
C HIS A 837 -15.88 -0.28 -33.68
N ASP A 838 -16.33 -1.05 -32.68
CA ASP A 838 -15.46 -2.04 -32.04
C ASP A 838 -15.38 -3.34 -32.88
N ASN A 839 -14.17 -3.74 -33.29
CA ASN A 839 -13.96 -4.73 -34.35
C ASN A 839 -13.65 -6.15 -33.81
N GLY A 840 -14.32 -7.19 -34.33
CA GLY A 840 -14.09 -8.61 -33.98
C GLY A 840 -13.69 -9.46 -35.19
N GLY A 841 -12.40 -9.79 -35.30
CA GLY A 841 -11.77 -10.24 -36.54
C GLY A 841 -12.20 -11.60 -37.13
N SER A 842 -12.87 -12.47 -36.37
CA SER A 842 -13.18 -13.85 -36.81
C SER A 842 -14.64 -14.11 -37.22
N VAL A 843 -15.49 -13.08 -37.38
CA VAL A 843 -16.84 -13.26 -37.96
C VAL A 843 -16.80 -13.07 -39.48
N SER A 844 -16.99 -14.16 -40.23
CA SER A 844 -16.99 -14.20 -41.70
C SER A 844 -18.27 -13.62 -42.32
N CYS A 845 -18.45 -12.31 -42.16
CA CYS A 845 -19.59 -11.57 -42.71
C CYS A 845 -19.47 -11.45 -44.24
N ASN A 846 -20.36 -12.14 -44.96
CA ASN A 846 -20.26 -12.35 -46.41
C ASN A 846 -20.33 -11.04 -47.22
N GLY A 847 -19.16 -10.50 -47.59
CA GLY A 847 -19.02 -9.48 -48.64
C GLY A 847 -19.45 -8.06 -48.26
N SER A 848 -19.60 -7.74 -46.98
CA SER A 848 -19.89 -6.39 -46.49
C SER A 848 -18.78 -5.88 -45.58
N SER A 849 -18.35 -4.64 -45.79
CA SER A 849 -17.22 -4.02 -45.08
C SER A 849 -17.49 -3.81 -43.59
N GLY A 850 -16.53 -4.19 -42.73
CA GLY A 850 -16.54 -3.85 -41.30
C GLY A 850 -17.62 -4.55 -40.49
N CYS A 851 -17.37 -5.81 -40.10
CA CYS A 851 -18.25 -6.50 -39.16
C CYS A 851 -17.86 -6.15 -37.72
N PHE A 852 -18.33 -4.99 -37.26
CA PHE A 852 -18.21 -4.58 -35.87
C PHE A 852 -19.01 -5.52 -34.96
N VAL A 853 -18.41 -5.91 -33.83
CA VAL A 853 -18.96 -6.89 -32.88
C VAL A 853 -18.73 -6.32 -31.49
N ASP A 854 -19.51 -5.30 -31.15
CA ASP A 854 -19.35 -4.55 -29.91
C ASP A 854 -19.58 -5.42 -28.66
N LEU A 855 -20.49 -6.40 -28.75
CA LEU A 855 -20.85 -7.30 -27.64
C LEU A 855 -20.81 -8.77 -28.07
N LYS A 856 -20.14 -9.63 -27.28
CA LYS A 856 -20.08 -11.09 -27.53
C LYS A 856 -20.28 -11.92 -26.26
N GLY A 857 -21.13 -12.95 -26.34
CA GLY A 857 -21.28 -13.94 -25.27
C GLY A 857 -22.71 -14.01 -24.75
N THR A 858 -22.87 -14.18 -23.43
CA THR A 858 -24.18 -14.31 -22.76
C THR A 858 -24.30 -13.37 -21.55
N GLY A 859 -25.52 -13.24 -21.01
CA GLY A 859 -25.76 -12.47 -19.77
C GLY A 859 -25.80 -10.95 -19.92
N PHE A 860 -25.83 -10.42 -21.15
CA PHE A 860 -26.01 -8.99 -21.41
C PHE A 860 -27.47 -8.54 -21.21
N SER A 861 -27.65 -7.36 -20.61
CA SER A 861 -28.89 -6.61 -20.57
C SER A 861 -28.61 -5.16 -20.98
N VAL A 862 -29.01 -4.78 -22.18
CA VAL A 862 -28.66 -3.48 -22.80
C VAL A 862 -29.92 -2.63 -22.96
N SER A 863 -29.91 -1.41 -22.43
CA SER A 863 -31.02 -0.46 -22.57
C SER A 863 -30.51 0.98 -22.72
N TYR A 864 -31.28 1.85 -23.37
CA TYR A 864 -30.95 3.26 -23.60
C TYR A 864 -29.51 3.47 -24.08
N SER A 865 -29.00 2.59 -24.94
CA SER A 865 -27.59 2.54 -25.35
C SER A 865 -27.47 2.50 -26.88
N CYS A 866 -26.43 3.12 -27.42
CA CYS A 866 -26.11 3.10 -28.85
C CYS A 866 -25.11 1.98 -29.13
N VAL A 867 -25.40 1.13 -30.12
CA VAL A 867 -24.58 -0.06 -30.46
C VAL A 867 -24.49 -0.21 -31.97
N THR A 868 -23.30 -0.50 -32.50
CA THR A 868 -23.07 -0.73 -33.94
C THR A 868 -23.91 -1.90 -34.44
N GLY A 869 -24.70 -1.68 -35.49
CA GLY A 869 -25.66 -2.67 -36.01
C GLY A 869 -26.92 -2.89 -35.14
N GLY A 870 -26.96 -2.30 -33.94
CA GLY A 870 -28.10 -2.33 -33.01
C GLY A 870 -28.13 -3.54 -32.07
N TYR A 871 -28.84 -3.38 -30.95
CA TYR A 871 -28.98 -4.43 -29.93
C TYR A 871 -30.39 -4.45 -29.33
N THR A 872 -30.94 -5.64 -29.07
CA THR A 872 -32.30 -5.83 -28.54
C THR A 872 -32.43 -5.31 -27.10
N GLY A 873 -33.30 -4.33 -26.89
CA GLY A 873 -33.61 -3.79 -25.57
C GLY A 873 -34.40 -2.48 -25.63
N THR A 874 -34.87 -1.99 -24.49
CA THR A 874 -35.65 -0.75 -24.39
C THR A 874 -34.76 0.46 -24.69
N GLY A 875 -35.17 1.31 -25.63
CA GLY A 875 -34.51 2.60 -25.89
C GLY A 875 -33.16 2.53 -26.61
N ASN A 876 -32.72 1.36 -27.09
CA ASN A 876 -31.44 1.24 -27.79
C ASN A 876 -31.46 1.88 -29.19
N ILE A 877 -30.29 2.37 -29.61
CA ILE A 877 -30.07 3.08 -30.88
C ILE A 877 -28.99 2.35 -31.70
N SER A 878 -29.07 2.47 -33.03
CA SER A 878 -28.11 1.88 -33.98
C SER A 878 -27.66 2.85 -35.09
N GLY A 879 -27.94 4.14 -34.91
CA GLY A 879 -27.45 5.21 -35.79
C GLY A 879 -26.05 5.65 -35.35
N ASP A 880 -25.29 6.24 -36.27
CA ASP A 880 -23.96 6.79 -35.98
C ASP A 880 -24.05 7.84 -34.85
N PRO A 881 -23.27 7.73 -33.76
CA PRO A 881 -23.27 8.72 -32.68
C PRO A 881 -22.71 10.09 -33.11
N LEU A 882 -22.14 10.23 -34.31
CA LEU A 882 -21.64 11.48 -34.88
C LEU A 882 -20.72 12.24 -33.91
N PHE A 883 -19.70 11.55 -33.42
CA PHE A 883 -18.59 12.15 -32.67
C PHE A 883 -17.91 13.26 -33.49
N ARG A 884 -17.40 14.31 -32.82
CA ARG A 884 -16.85 15.50 -33.49
C ARG A 884 -15.57 15.25 -34.27
N THR A 885 -14.58 14.62 -33.62
CA THR A 885 -13.24 14.37 -34.18
C THR A 885 -12.72 13.01 -33.73
N PRO A 886 -13.44 11.89 -33.98
CA PRO A 886 -13.11 10.57 -33.42
C PRO A 886 -11.82 9.92 -33.96
N ALA A 887 -11.15 10.55 -34.93
CA ALA A 887 -9.79 10.21 -35.33
C ALA A 887 -8.71 10.75 -34.36
N ASN A 888 -9.07 11.68 -33.47
CA ASN A 888 -8.25 12.20 -32.38
C ASN A 888 -9.05 12.23 -31.06
N PRO A 889 -9.27 11.08 -30.39
CA PRO A 889 -10.14 10.99 -29.21
C PRO A 889 -9.76 11.92 -28.05
N ALA A 890 -8.46 12.19 -27.85
CA ALA A 890 -7.91 13.00 -26.76
C ALA A 890 -7.81 14.50 -27.06
N GLY A 891 -8.45 14.97 -28.15
CA GLY A 891 -8.38 16.37 -28.58
C GLY A 891 -7.01 16.81 -29.11
N ASP A 892 -6.95 18.01 -29.66
CA ASP A 892 -5.73 18.58 -30.26
C ASP A 892 -4.68 18.91 -29.20
N ASN A 893 -5.09 19.08 -27.94
CA ASN A 893 -4.18 19.23 -26.81
C ASN A 893 -3.60 17.89 -26.30
N GLY A 894 -4.17 16.75 -26.70
CA GLY A 894 -3.68 15.41 -26.39
C GLY A 894 -3.99 14.88 -24.98
N LYS A 895 -4.90 15.53 -24.24
CA LYS A 895 -5.39 15.14 -22.92
C LYS A 895 -6.92 15.03 -22.95
N TYR A 896 -7.44 13.90 -22.46
CA TYR A 896 -8.87 13.73 -22.17
C TYR A 896 -9.31 14.66 -21.03
N GLY A 897 -10.61 14.98 -20.98
CA GLY A 897 -11.17 15.94 -20.03
C GLY A 897 -11.08 17.39 -20.53
N SER A 898 -11.14 17.61 -21.85
CA SER A 898 -10.99 18.92 -22.50
C SER A 898 -12.15 19.31 -23.43
N ASP A 899 -12.31 20.62 -23.68
CA ASP A 899 -13.29 21.20 -24.63
C ASP A 899 -13.15 20.63 -26.07
N ASP A 900 -12.00 20.03 -26.40
CA ASP A 900 -11.65 19.46 -27.71
C ASP A 900 -11.62 17.91 -27.76
N ASP A 901 -12.01 17.21 -26.70
CA ASP A 901 -12.15 15.74 -26.68
C ASP A 901 -12.99 15.23 -27.87
N GLY A 902 -12.37 14.44 -28.74
CA GLY A 902 -12.92 14.11 -30.06
C GLY A 902 -14.11 13.14 -30.04
N LEU A 903 -14.36 12.51 -28.89
CA LEU A 903 -15.51 11.64 -28.62
C LEU A 903 -16.71 12.36 -27.97
N GLN A 904 -16.66 13.69 -27.85
CA GLN A 904 -17.87 14.48 -27.63
C GLN A 904 -18.83 14.36 -28.84
N LEU A 905 -20.13 14.42 -28.57
CA LEU A 905 -21.18 14.37 -29.61
C LEU A 905 -21.26 15.69 -30.39
N SER A 906 -21.66 15.59 -31.66
CA SER A 906 -22.09 16.74 -32.48
C SER A 906 -23.56 17.09 -32.23
N SER A 907 -23.94 18.33 -32.57
CA SER A 907 -25.30 18.89 -32.38
C SER A 907 -26.42 18.21 -33.18
N THR A 908 -26.08 17.24 -34.04
CA THR A 908 -27.03 16.45 -34.83
C THR A 908 -26.98 14.96 -34.48
N SER A 909 -26.28 14.58 -33.41
CA SER A 909 -26.16 13.19 -32.99
C SER A 909 -27.51 12.58 -32.59
N PRO A 910 -27.82 11.34 -33.00
CA PRO A 910 -29.02 10.63 -32.53
C PRO A 910 -28.94 10.21 -31.05
N CYS A 911 -27.79 10.38 -30.40
CA CYS A 911 -27.56 10.05 -28.98
C CYS A 911 -27.95 11.17 -28.01
N LEU A 912 -28.16 12.40 -28.50
CA LEU A 912 -28.56 13.57 -27.71
C LEU A 912 -29.94 13.41 -27.09
N ASP A 913 -30.11 13.66 -25.79
CA ASP A 913 -31.37 13.58 -25.06
C ASP A 913 -32.09 12.21 -25.20
N LYS A 914 -31.36 11.09 -25.31
CA LYS A 914 -31.95 9.74 -25.49
C LYS A 914 -31.59 8.72 -24.40
N GLY A 915 -30.73 9.07 -23.45
CA GLY A 915 -30.50 8.30 -22.24
C GLY A 915 -31.71 8.27 -21.30
N THR A 916 -31.69 7.38 -20.31
CA THR A 916 -32.62 7.36 -19.18
C THR A 916 -31.99 8.02 -17.95
N THR A 917 -32.82 8.56 -17.05
CA THR A 917 -32.34 9.06 -15.74
C THR A 917 -32.07 7.93 -14.74
N ILE A 918 -32.45 6.68 -15.04
CA ILE A 918 -32.22 5.53 -14.17
C ILE A 918 -30.72 5.26 -14.03
N ASN A 919 -30.20 5.43 -12.82
CA ASN A 919 -28.77 5.30 -12.46
C ASN A 919 -27.83 6.27 -13.20
N ALA A 920 -28.35 7.31 -13.86
CA ALA A 920 -27.53 8.33 -14.49
C ALA A 920 -26.73 9.11 -13.41
N PRO A 921 -25.44 9.40 -13.63
CA PRO A 921 -24.66 10.26 -12.74
C PRO A 921 -25.08 11.73 -12.86
N GLU A 922 -24.85 12.50 -11.79
CA GLU A 922 -25.16 13.94 -11.73
C GLU A 922 -24.23 14.80 -12.61
N GLU A 923 -23.06 14.27 -12.99
CA GLU A 923 -22.07 14.90 -13.86
C GLU A 923 -21.68 13.97 -15.04
N ASP A 924 -20.95 14.48 -16.03
CA ASP A 924 -20.27 13.73 -17.10
C ASP A 924 -18.76 13.53 -16.82
N ILE A 925 -18.00 13.01 -17.79
CA ILE A 925 -16.52 12.88 -17.67
C ILE A 925 -15.78 14.23 -17.60
N MET A 926 -16.42 15.33 -18.01
CA MET A 926 -15.91 16.70 -17.97
C MET A 926 -16.26 17.45 -16.68
N SER A 927 -16.98 16.83 -15.74
CA SER A 927 -17.69 17.50 -14.64
C SER A 927 -18.72 18.56 -15.10
N THR A 928 -19.43 18.25 -16.19
CA THR A 928 -20.64 18.97 -16.64
C THR A 928 -21.86 18.39 -15.96
N GLU A 929 -22.68 19.22 -15.28
CA GLU A 929 -23.96 18.80 -14.68
C GLU A 929 -24.91 18.16 -15.72
N LYS A 930 -25.62 17.10 -15.36
CA LYS A 930 -26.59 16.39 -16.22
C LYS A 930 -28.04 16.52 -15.72
N PRO A 931 -29.04 16.69 -16.60
CA PRO A 931 -28.93 16.99 -18.03
C PRO A 931 -28.64 18.47 -18.31
N THR A 932 -27.94 18.79 -19.40
CA THR A 932 -27.90 20.17 -19.94
C THR A 932 -28.97 20.45 -21.00
N GLY A 933 -29.54 19.39 -21.60
CA GLY A 933 -30.59 19.45 -22.62
C GLY A 933 -32.00 19.16 -22.10
N ASP A 934 -32.82 18.58 -22.98
CA ASP A 934 -34.16 18.04 -22.67
C ASP A 934 -34.08 16.63 -22.02
N GLY A 935 -32.92 15.96 -22.08
CA GLY A 935 -32.67 14.64 -21.51
C GLY A 935 -31.19 14.34 -21.27
N ILE A 936 -30.89 13.10 -20.85
CA ILE A 936 -29.51 12.63 -20.59
C ILE A 936 -28.86 12.17 -21.91
N GLU A 937 -27.59 12.48 -22.13
CA GLU A 937 -26.83 11.92 -23.26
C GLU A 937 -26.55 10.41 -23.09
N MET A 938 -26.54 9.68 -24.21
CA MET A 938 -25.81 8.40 -24.25
C MET A 938 -24.31 8.68 -24.40
N GLY A 939 -23.47 7.99 -23.62
CA GLY A 939 -22.02 8.13 -23.62
C GLY A 939 -21.45 8.71 -22.33
N ALA A 940 -20.13 8.87 -22.30
CA ALA A 940 -19.39 9.48 -21.19
C ALA A 940 -19.51 11.02 -21.12
N TYR A 941 -19.80 11.67 -22.24
CA TYR A 941 -19.87 13.14 -22.38
C TYR A 941 -21.31 13.63 -22.43
N GLU A 942 -21.55 14.82 -21.87
CA GLU A 942 -22.79 15.58 -22.03
C GLU A 942 -22.63 16.66 -23.12
N TYR A 943 -23.67 16.93 -23.90
CA TYR A 943 -23.63 17.90 -24.99
C TYR A 943 -24.03 19.31 -24.53
N VAL A 944 -23.03 20.07 -24.07
CA VAL A 944 -23.23 21.51 -23.84
C VAL A 944 -23.55 22.20 -25.18
N ASN A 945 -24.81 22.65 -25.34
CA ASN A 945 -25.23 23.48 -26.46
C ASN A 945 -24.63 24.89 -26.34
N VAL A 946 -23.36 25.02 -26.69
CA VAL A 946 -22.68 26.31 -26.89
C VAL A 946 -23.17 26.91 -28.21
N ALA A 947 -24.40 27.44 -28.19
CA ALA A 947 -24.87 28.35 -29.22
C ALA A 947 -23.80 29.43 -29.46
N GLU A 948 -23.55 29.77 -30.74
CA GLU A 948 -22.50 30.69 -31.21
C GLU A 948 -22.77 32.17 -30.82
N SER A 949 -22.99 32.41 -29.53
CA SER A 949 -23.34 33.70 -28.97
C SER A 949 -22.10 34.58 -28.88
N ASN A 950 -21.73 35.21 -30.00
CA ASN A 950 -20.77 36.30 -30.14
C ASN A 950 -19.43 36.09 -29.42
N THR A 951 -18.37 35.82 -30.18
CA THR A 951 -16.99 35.89 -29.70
C THR A 951 -16.75 37.19 -28.94
N LEU A 952 -16.62 37.09 -27.61
CA LEU A 952 -16.19 38.20 -26.79
C LEU A 952 -14.78 38.58 -27.25
N PRO A 953 -14.55 39.81 -27.75
CA PRO A 953 -13.34 40.10 -28.52
C PRO A 953 -12.06 39.85 -27.71
N PHE A 954 -11.08 39.25 -28.39
CA PHE A 954 -9.66 39.33 -28.07
C PHE A 954 -9.22 40.80 -28.21
N GLY A 955 -8.17 41.25 -27.53
CA GLY A 955 -7.75 42.63 -27.67
C GLY A 955 -6.68 43.11 -26.69
N ARG A 956 -6.20 44.33 -26.90
CA ARG A 956 -5.15 44.96 -26.10
C ARG A 956 -5.63 46.23 -25.41
N LEU A 957 -4.98 46.59 -24.31
CA LEU A 957 -5.25 47.83 -23.59
C LEU A 957 -4.29 48.93 -24.06
N VAL A 958 -4.84 50.03 -24.58
CA VAL A 958 -4.08 51.22 -24.97
C VAL A 958 -4.59 52.41 -24.17
N ASN A 959 -3.73 53.02 -23.36
CA ASN A 959 -4.06 54.18 -22.50
C ASN A 959 -5.31 53.99 -21.61
N GLY A 960 -5.57 52.75 -21.17
CA GLY A 960 -6.70 52.37 -20.32
C GLY A 960 -7.97 51.94 -21.06
N GLU A 961 -8.00 52.02 -22.39
CA GLU A 961 -9.12 51.60 -23.26
C GLU A 961 -8.84 50.25 -23.93
N PHE A 962 -9.86 49.39 -24.04
CA PHE A 962 -9.74 48.06 -24.63
C PHE A 962 -10.05 48.08 -26.14
N ILE A 963 -9.11 47.64 -26.97
CA ILE A 963 -9.21 47.63 -28.44
C ILE A 963 -9.24 46.18 -28.93
N GLY A 964 -10.35 45.81 -29.58
CA GLY A 964 -10.56 44.45 -30.10
C GLY A 964 -9.70 44.08 -31.32
N THR A 965 -9.37 42.79 -31.44
CA THR A 965 -8.64 42.19 -32.58
C THR A 965 -9.25 40.83 -32.96
N ASN A 966 -9.11 40.44 -34.23
CA ASN A 966 -9.71 39.23 -34.82
C ASN A 966 -8.69 38.25 -35.41
N ASP A 967 -7.39 38.44 -35.14
CA ASP A 967 -6.28 37.84 -35.91
C ASP A 967 -5.25 37.20 -34.97
N LEU A 968 -5.25 35.86 -34.90
CA LEU A 968 -4.47 35.06 -33.95
C LEU A 968 -2.99 34.90 -34.38
N ASP A 969 -2.72 34.76 -35.68
CA ASP A 969 -1.38 34.49 -36.21
C ASP A 969 -0.43 35.71 -36.13
N ARG A 970 -0.95 36.89 -35.77
CA ARG A 970 -0.14 38.10 -35.53
C ARG A 970 0.45 38.20 -34.13
N ILE A 971 0.12 37.28 -33.22
CA ILE A 971 0.58 37.32 -31.81
C ILE A 971 2.11 37.15 -31.68
N MET A 972 2.81 36.74 -32.75
CA MET A 972 4.28 36.65 -32.81
C MET A 972 5.00 37.96 -33.21
N GLN A 973 4.33 39.13 -33.25
CA GLN A 973 5.01 40.43 -33.45
C GLN A 973 4.51 41.52 -32.47
N ILE A 974 5.45 42.01 -31.63
CA ILE A 974 5.18 42.65 -30.32
C ILE A 974 5.18 44.18 -30.40
N ILE A 975 4.08 44.86 -30.03
CA ILE A 975 4.06 46.31 -29.76
C ILE A 975 2.99 46.71 -28.70
N HIS A 976 3.36 46.72 -27.40
CA HIS A 976 2.89 47.57 -26.26
C HIS A 976 2.93 46.83 -24.89
N PRO A 977 2.93 47.52 -23.73
CA PRO A 977 3.27 46.89 -22.44
C PRO A 977 2.13 46.14 -21.72
N PHE A 978 0.88 46.15 -22.20
CA PHE A 978 -0.28 45.57 -21.52
C PHE A 978 -1.19 44.79 -22.49
N GLU A 979 -1.45 43.52 -22.20
CA GLU A 979 -2.24 42.61 -23.04
C GLU A 979 -3.28 41.82 -22.23
N ILE A 980 -4.44 41.51 -22.85
CA ILE A 980 -5.44 40.60 -22.30
C ILE A 980 -5.70 39.49 -23.32
N LEU A 981 -5.49 38.24 -22.92
CA LEU A 981 -5.68 37.07 -23.78
C LEU A 981 -6.84 36.21 -23.26
N HIS A 982 -7.48 35.47 -24.17
CA HIS A 982 -8.49 34.46 -23.88
C HIS A 982 -7.85 33.08 -24.13
N TYR A 983 -7.98 32.16 -23.18
CA TYR A 983 -7.25 30.88 -23.17
C TYR A 983 -8.20 29.67 -22.94
N SER A 984 -9.38 29.69 -23.56
CA SER A 984 -10.42 28.64 -23.45
C SER A 984 -11.53 28.92 -24.47
N LYS A 985 -12.45 27.97 -24.71
CA LYS A 985 -13.73 28.27 -25.39
C LYS A 985 -14.83 28.73 -24.42
N SER A 986 -14.60 28.61 -23.10
CA SER A 986 -15.48 29.14 -22.04
C SER A 986 -15.63 30.66 -22.10
N LYS A 987 -16.87 31.12 -21.85
CA LYS A 987 -17.29 32.54 -21.87
C LYS A 987 -16.69 33.38 -20.73
N CYS A 988 -15.98 32.78 -19.77
CA CYS A 988 -15.58 33.41 -18.51
C CYS A 988 -14.09 33.32 -18.14
N HIS A 989 -13.21 32.89 -19.05
CA HIS A 989 -11.78 32.68 -18.76
C HIS A 989 -10.88 33.68 -19.51
N ARG A 990 -10.33 34.71 -18.83
CA ARG A 990 -9.31 35.61 -19.42
C ARG A 990 -8.08 35.76 -18.53
N VAL A 991 -6.96 36.11 -19.18
CA VAL A 991 -5.63 36.28 -18.56
C VAL A 991 -5.07 37.66 -18.88
N LEU A 992 -4.46 38.31 -17.89
CA LEU A 992 -3.79 39.61 -18.02
C LEU A 992 -2.27 39.40 -18.08
N ARG A 993 -1.59 40.05 -19.01
CA ARG A 993 -0.12 40.05 -19.16
C ARG A 993 0.42 41.48 -19.15
N LEU A 994 1.47 41.71 -18.37
CA LEU A 994 2.19 42.98 -18.27
C LEU A 994 3.67 42.80 -18.66
N HIS A 995 4.22 43.77 -19.38
CA HIS A 995 5.65 43.88 -19.63
C HIS A 995 6.27 44.86 -18.62
N VAL A 996 7.34 44.44 -17.96
CA VAL A 996 8.05 45.23 -16.94
C VAL A 996 9.48 45.48 -17.42
N THR A 997 9.94 46.74 -17.41
CA THR A 997 11.30 47.08 -17.85
C THR A 997 12.35 46.37 -16.98
N ASN A 998 13.21 45.57 -17.60
CA ASN A 998 14.21 44.68 -16.99
C ASN A 998 15.40 45.42 -16.34
N LYS A 999 15.10 46.23 -15.32
CA LYS A 999 16.04 46.97 -14.48
C LYS A 999 16.49 46.15 -13.26
N LYS A 1000 17.47 46.65 -12.49
CA LYS A 1000 18.14 45.91 -11.40
C LYS A 1000 17.14 45.45 -10.32
N GLU A 1001 16.17 46.29 -10.04
CA GLU A 1001 15.10 46.15 -9.04
C GLU A 1001 14.21 44.94 -9.43
N THR A 1002 13.46 45.13 -10.53
CA THR A 1002 12.52 44.17 -11.14
C THR A 1002 13.08 42.77 -11.45
N ARG A 1003 14.40 42.60 -11.52
CA ARG A 1003 15.05 41.35 -11.97
C ARG A 1003 14.82 40.17 -11.03
N ASN A 1004 14.68 40.43 -9.73
CA ASN A 1004 14.58 39.37 -8.72
C ASN A 1004 13.12 39.06 -8.32
N ALA A 1005 12.16 39.91 -8.69
CA ALA A 1005 10.74 39.62 -8.53
C ALA A 1005 10.36 38.36 -9.33
N SER A 1006 9.83 37.36 -8.64
CA SER A 1006 9.18 36.16 -9.19
C SER A 1006 7.68 36.38 -9.41
N GLU A 1007 7.08 37.24 -8.59
CA GLU A 1007 5.67 37.62 -8.59
C GLU A 1007 5.52 39.12 -8.33
N MET A 1008 4.35 39.66 -8.65
CA MET A 1008 3.97 41.05 -8.38
C MET A 1008 2.45 41.17 -8.25
N THR A 1009 1.95 42.15 -7.49
CA THR A 1009 0.52 42.49 -7.47
C THR A 1009 0.25 43.73 -8.30
N ALA A 1010 -0.55 43.60 -9.35
CA ALA A 1010 -1.10 44.72 -10.11
C ALA A 1010 -2.50 45.06 -9.60
N TYR A 1011 -2.71 46.32 -9.27
CA TYR A 1011 -3.96 46.83 -8.75
C TYR A 1011 -4.72 47.52 -9.88
N ILE A 1012 -5.99 47.13 -10.07
CA ILE A 1012 -6.84 47.57 -11.18
C ILE A 1012 -8.01 48.36 -10.61
N THR A 1013 -8.15 49.63 -11.00
CA THR A 1013 -9.31 50.46 -10.65
C THR A 1013 -10.08 50.85 -11.92
N PRO A 1014 -11.35 50.43 -12.09
CA PRO A 1014 -12.18 50.98 -13.16
C PRO A 1014 -12.56 52.42 -12.83
N VAL A 1015 -12.46 53.30 -13.81
CA VAL A 1015 -12.87 54.71 -13.73
C VAL A 1015 -13.91 55.02 -14.80
N ASN A 1016 -14.85 55.90 -14.46
CA ASN A 1016 -15.85 56.43 -15.39
C ASN A 1016 -15.20 57.40 -16.39
N ALA A 1017 -15.94 57.78 -17.44
CA ALA A 1017 -15.49 58.73 -18.47
C ALA A 1017 -15.09 60.12 -17.92
N ASP A 1018 -15.59 60.50 -16.74
CA ASP A 1018 -15.25 61.75 -16.03
C ASP A 1018 -13.98 61.65 -15.15
N GLY A 1019 -13.36 60.46 -15.06
CA GLY A 1019 -12.18 60.18 -14.23
C GLY A 1019 -12.49 59.76 -12.78
N SER A 1020 -13.75 59.71 -12.36
CA SER A 1020 -14.15 59.20 -11.05
C SER A 1020 -14.01 57.67 -10.96
N THR A 1021 -13.68 57.13 -9.79
CA THR A 1021 -13.55 55.68 -9.56
C THR A 1021 -14.92 54.99 -9.55
N ALA A 1022 -15.13 54.02 -10.44
CA ALA A 1022 -16.42 53.34 -10.63
C ALA A 1022 -16.64 52.16 -9.65
N ALA A 1023 -15.56 51.58 -9.11
CA ALA A 1023 -15.59 50.52 -8.11
C ALA A 1023 -14.33 50.56 -7.23
N SER A 1024 -14.29 49.72 -6.19
CA SER A 1024 -13.09 49.48 -5.39
C SER A 1024 -11.94 48.90 -6.22
N GLU A 1025 -10.71 49.28 -5.89
CA GLU A 1025 -9.48 48.75 -6.51
C GLU A 1025 -9.34 47.23 -6.29
N ILE A 1026 -9.04 46.49 -7.36
CA ILE A 1026 -8.96 45.03 -7.40
C ILE A 1026 -7.50 44.60 -7.51
N ALA A 1027 -7.00 43.85 -6.52
CA ALA A 1027 -5.65 43.30 -6.52
C ALA A 1027 -5.56 42.00 -7.33
N VAL A 1028 -4.79 42.01 -8.42
CA VAL A 1028 -4.51 40.86 -9.28
C VAL A 1028 -3.05 40.45 -9.11
N ARG A 1029 -2.80 39.21 -8.68
CA ARG A 1029 -1.44 38.64 -8.64
C ARG A 1029 -0.99 38.21 -10.03
N LEU A 1030 0.29 38.43 -10.32
CA LEU A 1030 0.95 38.13 -11.59
C LEU A 1030 2.27 37.41 -11.32
N LYS A 1031 2.56 36.33 -12.05
CA LYS A 1031 3.78 35.54 -11.92
C LYS A 1031 4.66 35.76 -13.14
N LYS A 1032 5.96 35.78 -12.93
CA LYS A 1032 6.96 36.00 -13.99
C LYS A 1032 7.10 34.76 -14.85
N ILE A 1033 6.68 34.88 -16.11
CA ILE A 1033 6.70 33.77 -17.09
C ILE A 1033 7.93 33.79 -18.00
N GLY A 1034 8.72 34.87 -18.01
CA GLY A 1034 9.95 34.93 -18.80
C GLY A 1034 10.37 36.35 -19.18
N LYS A 1035 10.79 36.50 -20.44
CA LYS A 1035 11.11 37.77 -21.10
C LYS A 1035 10.53 37.81 -22.51
N ASP A 1036 10.31 39.01 -23.03
CA ASP A 1036 10.02 39.21 -24.45
C ASP A 1036 11.32 39.34 -25.28
N ASP A 1037 11.19 39.36 -26.60
CA ASP A 1037 12.31 39.50 -27.54
C ASP A 1037 13.05 40.86 -27.41
N ASN A 1038 12.38 41.86 -26.82
CA ASN A 1038 12.95 43.16 -26.49
C ASN A 1038 13.70 43.16 -25.14
N GLY A 1039 13.75 42.02 -24.45
CA GLY A 1039 14.43 41.82 -23.18
C GLY A 1039 13.70 42.40 -21.96
N GLN A 1040 12.44 42.82 -22.08
CA GLN A 1040 11.56 43.18 -20.96
C GLN A 1040 11.15 41.91 -20.19
N LEU A 1041 10.76 42.04 -18.92
CA LEU A 1041 10.28 40.91 -18.11
C LEU A 1041 8.78 40.73 -18.34
N LEU A 1042 8.34 39.49 -18.55
CA LEU A 1042 6.93 39.16 -18.73
C LEU A 1042 6.32 38.63 -17.43
N PHE A 1043 5.22 39.24 -17.00
CA PHE A 1043 4.40 38.79 -15.88
C PHE A 1043 2.95 38.56 -16.34
N GLN A 1044 2.30 37.49 -15.87
CA GLN A 1044 0.95 37.11 -16.29
C GLN A 1044 0.13 36.55 -15.12
N SER A 1045 -1.18 36.81 -15.07
CA SER A 1045 -2.15 36.12 -14.19
C SER A 1045 -2.58 34.78 -14.80
N MET A 1046 -2.71 33.70 -14.01
CA MET A 1046 -3.41 32.46 -14.36
C MET A 1046 -3.17 31.91 -15.79
N THR A 1047 -2.30 30.91 -15.94
CA THR A 1047 -2.32 30.02 -17.12
C THR A 1047 -3.47 28.99 -17.00
N SER A 1048 -3.65 28.12 -18.00
CA SER A 1048 -4.65 27.03 -18.01
C SER A 1048 -4.58 26.11 -16.80
N ASP A 1049 -3.38 25.93 -16.26
CA ASP A 1049 -3.03 24.78 -15.43
C ASP A 1049 -3.33 25.06 -13.94
N TYR A 1050 -4.57 25.51 -13.68
CA TYR A 1050 -5.36 25.60 -12.43
C TYR A 1050 -4.70 26.04 -11.10
N SER A 1051 -3.45 26.50 -11.13
CA SER A 1051 -2.55 26.51 -9.97
C SER A 1051 -2.67 27.69 -9.02
N TRP A 1052 -3.05 28.91 -9.46
CA TRP A 1052 -2.90 30.08 -8.57
C TRP A 1052 -3.74 31.32 -8.94
N GLY A 1053 -4.72 31.63 -8.09
CA GLY A 1053 -5.51 32.87 -8.16
C GLY A 1053 -6.84 32.75 -8.90
N LYS A 1054 -7.64 33.83 -8.90
CA LYS A 1054 -8.96 33.86 -9.55
C LYS A 1054 -8.85 34.33 -11.00
N LYS A 1055 -9.63 33.69 -11.89
CA LYS A 1055 -9.74 34.03 -13.32
C LYS A 1055 -10.31 35.45 -13.49
N ILE A 1056 -9.98 36.19 -14.55
CA ILE A 1056 -10.47 37.57 -14.74
C ILE A 1056 -11.64 37.60 -15.73
N LEU A 1057 -12.74 38.25 -15.36
CA LEU A 1057 -13.90 38.47 -16.22
C LEU A 1057 -14.23 39.97 -16.31
N PHE A 1058 -14.09 40.55 -17.50
CA PHE A 1058 -14.60 41.88 -17.81
C PHE A 1058 -16.03 41.79 -18.35
N THR A 1059 -16.95 42.57 -17.79
CA THR A 1059 -18.37 42.62 -18.20
C THR A 1059 -18.89 44.06 -18.21
N ALA A 1060 -19.83 44.35 -19.10
CA ALA A 1060 -20.64 45.58 -19.11
C ALA A 1060 -22.06 45.36 -18.54
N ASP A 1061 -22.42 44.12 -18.20
CA ASP A 1061 -23.65 43.77 -17.48
C ASP A 1061 -23.35 43.49 -16.01
N LYS A 1062 -24.09 44.19 -15.13
CA LYS A 1062 -23.99 44.12 -13.67
C LYS A 1062 -24.78 42.94 -13.08
N TYR A 1063 -25.65 42.31 -13.86
CA TYR A 1063 -26.57 41.24 -13.44
C TYR A 1063 -26.28 39.90 -14.13
N TRP A 1064 -25.15 39.77 -14.83
CA TRP A 1064 -24.75 38.52 -15.49
C TRP A 1064 -24.56 37.39 -14.46
N HIS A 1065 -25.37 36.33 -14.57
CA HIS A 1065 -25.38 35.20 -13.63
C HIS A 1065 -24.81 33.90 -14.19
N GLY A 1066 -24.40 33.87 -15.46
CA GLY A 1066 -23.99 32.64 -16.17
C GLY A 1066 -22.66 31.99 -15.75
N CYS A 1067 -21.95 32.56 -14.78
CA CYS A 1067 -20.71 32.00 -14.21
C CYS A 1067 -20.70 32.27 -12.70
N LYS A 1068 -21.42 31.41 -11.95
CA LYS A 1068 -21.84 31.69 -10.56
C LYS A 1068 -20.90 31.18 -9.47
N ASN A 1069 -19.77 30.57 -9.84
CA ASN A 1069 -18.84 29.93 -8.91
C ASN A 1069 -17.70 30.87 -8.47
N SER A 1070 -17.18 30.65 -7.27
CA SER A 1070 -16.33 31.55 -6.48
C SER A 1070 -14.95 31.93 -7.08
N LEU A 1071 -14.64 31.50 -8.30
CA LEU A 1071 -13.28 31.37 -8.84
C LEU A 1071 -12.84 32.53 -9.77
N ALA A 1072 -13.59 33.62 -9.84
CA ALA A 1072 -13.29 34.77 -10.71
C ALA A 1072 -13.25 36.13 -9.98
N TYR A 1073 -12.41 37.04 -10.49
CA TYR A 1073 -12.51 38.50 -10.29
C TYR A 1073 -13.41 39.08 -11.40
N VAL A 1074 -14.58 39.59 -11.04
CA VAL A 1074 -15.49 40.25 -11.98
C VAL A 1074 -15.22 41.76 -11.96
N ILE A 1075 -14.82 42.30 -13.11
CA ILE A 1075 -14.51 43.72 -13.30
C ILE A 1075 -15.57 44.34 -14.20
N TYR A 1076 -16.45 45.15 -13.60
CA TYR A 1076 -17.46 45.91 -14.34
C TYR A 1076 -16.80 47.09 -15.06
N LEU A 1077 -17.01 47.17 -16.38
CA LEU A 1077 -16.60 48.30 -17.20
C LEU A 1077 -17.80 49.22 -17.45
N PRO A 1078 -17.77 50.49 -17.00
CA PRO A 1078 -18.72 51.50 -17.46
C PRO A 1078 -18.61 51.66 -18.98
N VAL A 1079 -19.73 51.96 -19.65
CA VAL A 1079 -19.69 52.48 -21.03
C VAL A 1079 -18.83 53.74 -21.04
N ASP A 1080 -17.88 53.81 -21.97
CA ASP A 1080 -16.85 54.86 -22.10
C ASP A 1080 -15.92 55.04 -20.88
N GLY A 1081 -15.90 54.07 -19.95
CA GLY A 1081 -14.96 54.02 -18.83
C GLY A 1081 -13.58 53.47 -19.20
N LYS A 1082 -12.59 53.67 -18.32
CA LYS A 1082 -11.20 53.20 -18.49
C LYS A 1082 -10.74 52.33 -17.32
N LEU A 1083 -9.65 51.58 -17.53
CA LEU A 1083 -8.94 50.87 -16.46
C LEU A 1083 -7.63 51.57 -16.11
N ASN A 1084 -7.52 52.01 -14.85
CA ASN A 1084 -6.25 52.46 -14.27
C ASN A 1084 -5.53 51.26 -13.63
N PHE A 1085 -4.26 51.08 -14.02
CA PHE A 1085 -3.37 50.05 -13.48
C PHE A 1085 -2.30 50.70 -12.60
N ARG A 1086 -2.12 50.16 -11.39
CA ARG A 1086 -1.13 50.60 -10.41
C ARG A 1086 -0.30 49.41 -9.94
N ILE A 1087 1.01 49.55 -9.93
CA ILE A 1087 1.91 48.60 -9.27
C ILE A 1087 2.65 49.39 -8.18
N PRO A 1088 2.53 49.02 -6.90
CA PRO A 1088 3.23 49.69 -5.81
C PRO A 1088 4.75 49.62 -5.98
N HIS A 1089 5.48 50.68 -5.63
CA HIS A 1089 6.93 50.77 -5.83
C HIS A 1089 7.71 49.86 -4.87
N ASP A 1090 7.10 49.44 -3.78
CA ASP A 1090 7.58 48.45 -2.80
C ASP A 1090 7.48 46.98 -3.30
N GLN A 1091 6.94 46.75 -4.52
CA GLN A 1091 6.93 45.44 -5.19
C GLN A 1091 8.14 45.24 -6.15
N PHE A 1092 9.14 46.14 -6.14
CA PHE A 1092 10.26 46.17 -7.10
C PHE A 1092 11.64 46.29 -6.44
#